data_AF-A0A940KHN7-F1
#
_entry.id   AF-A0A940KHN7-F1
#
_cell.length_a   1.000
_cell.length_b   1.000
_cell.length_c   1.000
_cell.angle_alpha   90.00
_cell.angle_beta   90.00
_cell.angle_gamma   90.00
#
_symmetry.space_group_name_H-M   'P 1'
#
loop_
_entity.id
_entity.type
_entity.pdbx_description
1 polymer ?
#
loop_
_entity_poly.entity_id
_entity_poly.type
_entity_poly.pdbx_seq_one_letter_code
_entity_poly.pdbx_strand_id
1 'polypeptide(L)'
;MQKFLFISFFFLQVFQARASRVYVNIAATGANNGTSWADAYTDLQVAIDFAYYNYKDTVWVARGTYKNNVDPSFFPMENVKVFGGFTGSETLFAERDWRNNLTILTSNNAHVIWLNFRGATNACIMDGFTITGGGGQTNTNGGGMYLLHDSPLFRNCTFTGNKAKNKGGGVWCQEGSPVFINCVFSGNEATGGGGIGIFESNVTLINCVITGNMSTTAAGGGAIHATTASNLGSLTMVNCTVAGNKTPGLGGAARLNTFLCTISNSIFYGNQGYDNGTFYTTNNATTITNCIVQGGFPGAGNMDLDPQFVNAPAPSTIPFSTGDYRLKACSPAITAGDNSKLTVLIDKDDLPRIVNSTVDIGAYEYQSLPEGNSLPSTNTNISRYLYPGTTLLTVPNTCGAIASVLPNGSGTALSGNIAARSWVDGSVQSWNGQPYVQRHYDITPAVDAATATARVTLYFTQAEFDAFNLTGTNKLPTGPADEQGIANLRVWQFHGTSTSGTPGTYSGAQETIDPANTDIVWNSARNYWQVSFNVTGFSGFAITAEATTLPLVLTSFNGRLQPDNSVLLTWTTAGEFNTDHFEIWRSYDGSSYEPIGKVKAAGSGNNGYSYTDNGAQEKNYYRLLMRDIDGRFTRSQIIQIRKPKTDQSTILYPNPSIDLVSISIGSNNLLHTKAVLTNMQGQPIRWVSIEHNTEAFSVAGLPPGLYLLKLQNGEAIRLIKQ
;
A
#
# COMPACT_ATOMS: atom_id res chain seq x y z
N MET A 1 19.72 7.73 -3.89
CA MET A 1 20.50 8.94 -3.55
C MET A 1 19.58 10.14 -3.70
N GLN A 2 18.88 10.51 -2.62
CA GLN A 2 18.16 11.79 -2.42
C GLN A 2 17.52 11.73 -1.02
N LYS A 3 18.37 11.87 -0.01
CA LYS A 3 18.01 12.42 1.31
C LYS A 3 18.67 13.81 1.34
N PHE A 4 18.14 14.72 2.16
CA PHE A 4 18.53 16.13 2.35
C PHE A 4 17.72 17.15 1.56
N LEU A 5 16.59 17.58 2.15
CA LEU A 5 16.31 19.00 2.38
C LEU A 5 15.11 19.20 3.32
N PHE A 6 15.28 19.00 4.64
CA PHE A 6 14.34 19.51 5.67
C PHE A 6 15.02 19.51 7.05
N ILE A 7 16.19 20.16 7.15
CA ILE A 7 16.87 20.41 8.43
C ILE A 7 17.42 21.84 8.40
N SER A 8 16.56 22.84 8.59
CA SER A 8 17.03 24.20 8.91
C SER A 8 16.02 25.10 9.63
N PHE A 9 14.93 24.54 10.19
CA PHE A 9 13.98 25.31 11.03
C PHE A 9 13.78 24.75 12.44
N PHE A 10 14.67 23.86 12.91
CA PHE A 10 14.53 23.19 14.22
C PHE A 10 15.70 23.43 15.19
N PHE A 11 16.45 24.52 15.01
CA PHE A 11 17.62 24.85 15.86
C PHE A 11 17.51 26.18 16.62
N LEU A 12 16.29 26.66 16.88
CA LEU A 12 16.07 27.83 17.75
C LEU A 12 14.87 27.69 18.72
N GLN A 13 14.65 26.51 19.29
CA GLN A 13 13.71 26.30 20.41
C GLN A 13 14.26 25.45 21.58
N VAL A 14 15.54 25.07 21.55
CA VAL A 14 16.10 24.10 22.52
C VAL A 14 16.42 24.74 23.90
N PHE A 15 16.16 26.04 24.11
CA PHE A 15 16.38 26.69 25.40
C PHE A 15 15.12 27.14 26.18
N GLN A 16 13.91 26.72 25.77
CA GLN A 16 12.68 26.99 26.55
C GLN A 16 11.89 25.75 27.01
N ALA A 17 12.29 24.54 26.63
CA ALA A 17 11.48 23.33 26.88
C ALA A 17 11.56 22.77 28.32
N ARG A 18 12.51 23.18 29.16
CA ARG A 18 12.60 22.67 30.56
C ARG A 18 11.67 23.38 31.56
N ALA A 19 11.12 24.57 31.22
CA ALA A 19 10.38 25.41 32.17
C ALA A 19 8.84 25.28 32.11
N SER A 20 8.28 24.44 31.23
CA SER A 20 6.83 24.34 30.95
C SER A 20 6.21 22.97 31.31
N ARG A 21 6.94 22.11 32.01
CA ARG A 21 6.51 20.74 32.38
C ARG A 21 6.39 20.60 33.89
N VAL A 22 5.32 19.95 34.32
CA VAL A 22 5.06 19.55 35.72
C VAL A 22 5.01 18.03 35.79
N TYR A 23 5.63 17.44 36.81
CA TYR A 23 5.61 15.98 37.03
C TYR A 23 4.67 15.60 38.15
N VAL A 24 3.99 14.46 37.96
CA VAL A 24 3.07 13.86 38.92
C VAL A 24 3.42 12.39 39.09
N ASN A 25 3.67 11.99 40.33
CA ASN A 25 3.92 10.60 40.68
C ASN A 25 3.43 10.37 42.11
N ILE A 26 2.39 9.54 42.25
CA ILE A 26 1.81 9.23 43.57
C ILE A 26 2.80 8.57 44.54
N ALA A 27 3.88 7.97 44.03
CA ALA A 27 4.93 7.34 44.82
C ALA A 27 6.15 8.26 45.07
N ALA A 28 6.12 9.52 44.64
CA ALA A 28 7.21 10.46 44.91
C ALA A 28 7.34 10.77 46.40
N THR A 29 8.59 10.97 46.85
CA THR A 29 8.94 11.22 48.27
C THR A 29 9.76 12.48 48.47
N GLY A 30 10.10 13.19 47.38
CA GLY A 30 10.88 14.43 47.42
C GLY A 30 10.04 15.65 47.82
N ALA A 31 10.40 16.82 47.28
CA ALA A 31 9.87 18.11 47.73
C ALA A 31 8.40 18.39 47.34
N ASN A 32 7.74 17.50 46.60
CA ASN A 32 6.33 17.64 46.18
C ASN A 32 6.01 18.98 45.50
N ASN A 33 6.86 19.38 44.54
CA ASN A 33 6.80 20.67 43.84
C ASN A 33 6.73 20.55 42.31
N GLY A 34 6.69 19.32 41.78
CA GLY A 34 6.49 19.03 40.36
C GLY A 34 7.67 19.37 39.45
N THR A 35 8.86 19.68 39.98
CA THR A 35 10.03 20.12 39.17
C THR A 35 10.86 18.97 38.58
N SER A 36 10.75 17.77 39.15
CA SER A 36 11.42 16.55 38.71
C SER A 36 10.54 15.34 39.02
N TRP A 37 10.88 14.14 38.53
CA TRP A 37 10.20 12.92 38.95
C TRP A 37 10.39 12.61 40.45
N ALA A 38 11.53 12.97 41.03
CA ALA A 38 11.81 12.78 42.46
C ALA A 38 10.97 13.74 43.32
N ASP A 39 10.81 14.98 42.86
CA ASP A 39 10.05 16.03 43.53
C ASP A 39 8.63 16.19 42.95
N ALA A 40 8.12 15.17 42.25
CA ALA A 40 6.84 15.22 41.58
C ALA A 40 5.69 15.48 42.56
N TYR A 41 4.62 16.10 42.07
CA TYR A 41 3.39 16.21 42.85
C TYR A 41 2.80 14.81 43.12
N THR A 42 2.37 14.55 44.34
CA THR A 42 1.65 13.31 44.69
C THR A 42 0.14 13.43 44.50
N ASP A 43 -0.37 14.65 44.28
CA ASP A 43 -1.76 14.95 43.97
C ASP A 43 -1.86 15.52 42.55
N LEU A 44 -2.67 14.86 41.71
CA LEU A 44 -2.83 15.26 40.31
C LEU A 44 -3.58 16.57 40.14
N GLN A 45 -4.62 16.84 40.94
CA GLN A 45 -5.39 18.07 40.79
C GLN A 45 -4.55 19.28 41.19
N VAL A 46 -3.76 19.16 42.27
CA VAL A 46 -2.82 20.22 42.68
C VAL A 46 -1.83 20.53 41.55
N ALA A 47 -1.34 19.51 40.85
CA ALA A 47 -0.43 19.70 39.72
C ALA A 47 -1.11 20.38 38.52
N ILE A 48 -2.36 20.02 38.22
CA ILE A 48 -3.16 20.63 37.15
C ILE A 48 -3.42 22.11 37.46
N ASP A 49 -3.84 22.41 38.70
CA ASP A 49 -4.08 23.79 39.14
C ASP A 49 -2.79 24.61 39.11
N PHE A 50 -1.68 24.05 39.60
CA PHE A 50 -0.37 24.69 39.52
C PHE A 50 0.02 24.97 38.07
N ALA A 51 -0.17 24.01 37.16
CA ALA A 51 0.14 24.20 35.75
C ALA A 51 -0.68 25.34 35.14
N TYR A 52 -1.99 25.37 35.40
CA TYR A 52 -2.89 26.41 34.93
C TYR A 52 -2.48 27.81 35.42
N TYR A 53 -2.36 28.00 36.74
CA TYR A 53 -2.07 29.31 37.32
C TYR A 53 -0.63 29.81 37.09
N ASN A 54 0.30 28.91 36.75
CA ASN A 54 1.70 29.26 36.48
C ASN A 54 2.09 29.10 35.00
N TYR A 55 1.09 29.08 34.11
CA TYR A 55 1.26 29.05 32.66
C TYR A 55 2.20 27.93 32.18
N LYS A 56 2.06 26.74 32.77
CA LYS A 56 2.74 25.52 32.32
C LYS A 56 1.88 24.83 31.27
N ASP A 57 2.53 24.37 30.21
CA ASP A 57 1.85 23.75 29.07
C ASP A 57 1.49 22.29 29.34
N THR A 58 2.33 21.57 30.09
CA THR A 58 2.22 20.10 30.19
C THR A 58 2.35 19.55 31.61
N VAL A 59 1.54 18.52 31.89
CA VAL A 59 1.60 17.71 33.11
C VAL A 59 1.87 16.26 32.72
N TRP A 60 2.99 15.70 33.18
CA TRP A 60 3.37 14.30 32.95
C TRP A 60 3.05 13.47 34.17
N VAL A 61 2.24 12.42 33.98
CA VAL A 61 1.70 11.60 35.06
C VAL A 61 2.24 10.18 34.97
N ALA A 62 2.99 9.78 35.99
CA ALA A 62 3.48 8.42 36.12
C ALA A 62 2.32 7.44 36.34
N ARG A 63 2.50 6.19 35.93
CA ARG A 63 1.59 5.08 36.16
C ARG A 63 1.21 5.00 37.64
N GLY A 64 -0.04 4.61 37.88
CA GLY A 64 -0.59 4.59 39.21
C GLY A 64 -2.08 4.86 39.21
N THR A 65 -2.70 4.74 40.38
CA THR A 65 -4.11 5.05 40.59
C THR A 65 -4.23 6.35 41.36
N TYR A 66 -4.77 7.37 40.71
CA TYR A 66 -4.98 8.71 41.25
C TYR A 66 -6.44 8.85 41.63
N LYS A 67 -6.66 9.31 42.86
CA LYS A 67 -7.97 9.52 43.43
C LYS A 67 -7.91 10.77 44.30
N ASN A 68 -8.91 11.63 44.13
CA ASN A 68 -9.09 12.79 44.99
C ASN A 68 -10.07 12.44 46.10
N ASN A 69 -9.85 12.97 47.32
CA ASN A 69 -10.73 12.73 48.47
C ASN A 69 -11.96 13.64 48.49
N VAL A 70 -12.15 14.45 47.44
CA VAL A 70 -13.24 15.39 47.26
C VAL A 70 -14.04 14.99 46.02
N ASP A 71 -15.36 15.10 46.09
CA ASP A 71 -16.26 14.82 44.98
C ASP A 71 -16.76 16.13 44.35
N PRO A 72 -16.69 16.29 43.02
CA PRO A 72 -16.08 15.39 42.03
C PRO A 72 -14.54 15.39 42.07
N SER A 73 -13.91 14.34 41.53
CA SER A 73 -12.49 14.06 41.80
C SER A 73 -11.49 14.91 40.98
N PHE A 74 -11.72 15.12 39.67
CA PHE A 74 -10.76 15.84 38.82
C PHE A 74 -11.42 16.90 37.93
N PHE A 75 -10.73 18.03 37.80
CA PHE A 75 -11.11 19.20 37.01
C PHE A 75 -9.99 19.52 36.02
N PRO A 76 -10.08 19.02 34.77
CA PRO A 76 -9.22 19.48 33.68
C PRO A 76 -9.33 21.00 33.51
N MET A 77 -8.23 21.63 33.14
CA MET A 77 -8.11 23.09 33.05
C MET A 77 -7.73 23.51 31.64
N GLU A 78 -8.24 24.67 31.23
CA GLU A 78 -8.02 25.21 29.90
C GLU A 78 -6.53 25.46 29.62
N ASN A 79 -6.08 25.15 28.41
CA ASN A 79 -4.69 25.20 27.96
C ASN A 79 -3.69 24.29 28.72
N VAL A 80 -4.16 23.39 29.59
CA VAL A 80 -3.29 22.40 30.25
C VAL A 80 -3.40 21.06 29.52
N LYS A 81 -2.26 20.52 29.11
CA LYS A 81 -2.17 19.19 28.47
C LYS A 81 -1.67 18.16 29.48
N VAL A 82 -2.53 17.24 29.86
CA VAL A 82 -2.23 16.21 30.86
C VAL A 82 -2.00 14.87 30.15
N PHE A 83 -0.86 14.24 30.42
CA PHE A 83 -0.38 13.04 29.76
C PHE A 83 -0.12 11.93 30.80
N GLY A 84 -0.93 10.87 30.82
CA GLY A 84 -0.72 9.68 31.67
C GLY A 84 -0.14 8.50 30.89
N GLY A 85 0.88 7.81 31.39
CA GLY A 85 1.60 6.80 30.60
C GLY A 85 3.10 6.72 30.82
N PHE A 86 3.59 7.34 31.89
CA PHE A 86 5.01 7.38 32.21
C PHE A 86 5.34 6.36 33.31
N THR A 87 6.55 5.84 33.35
CA THR A 87 7.08 5.06 34.46
C THR A 87 7.49 5.94 35.64
N GLY A 88 7.79 7.22 35.39
CA GLY A 88 8.32 8.15 36.37
C GLY A 88 9.84 8.29 36.30
N SER A 89 10.45 8.01 35.14
CA SER A 89 11.90 8.10 34.92
C SER A 89 12.28 8.75 33.60
N GLU A 90 11.30 9.04 32.75
CA GLU A 90 11.46 9.53 31.39
C GLU A 90 12.06 10.93 31.35
N THR A 91 12.96 11.13 30.39
CA THR A 91 13.54 12.44 30.09
C THR A 91 12.91 13.04 28.84
N LEU A 92 12.43 12.21 27.91
CA LEU A 92 11.86 12.59 26.61
C LEU A 92 10.40 12.12 26.48
N PHE A 93 9.58 12.88 25.76
CA PHE A 93 8.15 12.55 25.59
C PHE A 93 7.94 11.24 24.83
N ALA A 94 8.83 10.93 23.88
CA ALA A 94 8.76 9.72 23.06
C ALA A 94 9.00 8.42 23.85
N GLU A 95 9.51 8.49 25.08
CA GLU A 95 9.68 7.34 25.97
C GLU A 95 8.36 6.91 26.65
N ARG A 96 7.32 7.75 26.55
CA ARG A 96 5.97 7.49 27.06
C ARG A 96 5.37 6.25 26.40
N ASP A 97 4.86 5.35 27.22
CA ASP A 97 4.10 4.17 26.79
C ASP A 97 2.80 4.08 27.60
N TRP A 98 1.77 4.75 27.10
CA TRP A 98 0.46 4.82 27.76
C TRP A 98 -0.33 3.51 27.70
N ARG A 99 0.07 2.55 26.83
CA ARG A 99 -0.59 1.24 26.76
C ARG A 99 -0.15 0.32 27.90
N ASN A 100 1.14 0.35 28.25
CA ASN A 100 1.70 -0.53 29.28
C ASN A 100 1.86 0.17 30.65
N ASN A 101 2.02 1.49 30.70
CA ASN A 101 2.16 2.26 31.94
C ASN A 101 0.85 2.92 32.36
N LEU A 102 -0.14 2.10 32.74
CA LEU A 102 -1.50 2.58 33.02
C LEU A 102 -1.55 3.67 34.08
N THR A 103 -2.18 4.79 33.71
CA THR A 103 -2.52 5.89 34.62
C THR A 103 -4.02 5.91 34.80
N ILE A 104 -4.47 5.58 36.01
CA ILE A 104 -5.88 5.32 36.33
C ILE A 104 -6.41 6.48 37.17
N LEU A 105 -7.49 7.12 36.71
CA LEU A 105 -8.28 8.09 37.48
C LEU A 105 -9.51 7.38 38.04
N THR A 106 -9.76 7.55 39.35
CA THR A 106 -10.92 6.95 40.00
C THR A 106 -11.55 7.85 41.07
N SER A 107 -12.76 7.48 41.51
CA SER A 107 -13.57 8.24 42.47
C SER A 107 -14.18 7.33 43.55
N ASN A 108 -14.87 7.91 44.53
CA ASN A 108 -15.70 7.19 45.51
C ASN A 108 -17.17 7.17 45.08
N ASN A 109 -17.49 6.56 43.94
CA ASN A 109 -18.86 6.51 43.40
C ASN A 109 -19.46 7.88 43.01
N ALA A 110 -18.60 8.88 42.76
CA ALA A 110 -18.96 10.19 42.24
C ALA A 110 -18.58 10.31 40.76
N HIS A 111 -18.56 11.53 40.20
CA HIS A 111 -17.98 11.75 38.89
C HIS A 111 -16.45 11.71 39.01
N VAL A 112 -15.78 10.95 38.14
CA VAL A 112 -14.31 10.95 38.12
C VAL A 112 -13.79 12.27 37.57
N ILE A 113 -14.36 12.74 36.45
CA ILE A 113 -14.03 14.01 35.82
C ILE A 113 -15.28 14.91 35.80
N TRP A 114 -15.11 16.19 36.12
CA TRP A 114 -16.19 17.16 36.11
C TRP A 114 -15.80 18.46 35.41
N LEU A 115 -16.54 18.77 34.35
CA LEU A 115 -16.46 19.99 33.54
C LEU A 115 -17.86 20.63 33.51
N ASN A 116 -17.98 21.81 34.11
CA ASN A 116 -19.26 22.51 34.24
C ASN A 116 -19.01 24.01 34.20
N PHE A 117 -19.23 24.62 33.04
CA PHE A 117 -18.94 26.03 32.77
C PHE A 117 -17.50 26.42 33.12
N ARG A 118 -16.52 25.57 32.78
CA ARG A 118 -15.10 25.86 33.07
C ARG A 118 -14.41 26.64 31.96
N GLY A 119 -15.05 26.78 30.80
CA GLY A 119 -14.47 27.45 29.63
C GLY A 119 -13.39 26.60 28.94
N ALA A 120 -13.41 25.27 29.15
CA ALA A 120 -12.47 24.38 28.51
C ALA A 120 -12.78 24.26 27.02
N THR A 121 -11.76 24.44 26.18
CA THR A 121 -11.79 24.23 24.73
C THR A 121 -10.96 23.00 24.37
N ASN A 122 -10.78 22.74 23.08
CA ASN A 122 -9.93 21.63 22.62
C ASN A 122 -8.44 21.82 22.94
N ALA A 123 -8.04 22.98 23.48
CA ALA A 123 -6.73 23.22 24.06
C ALA A 123 -6.54 22.53 25.43
N CYS A 124 -7.64 22.21 26.13
CA CYS A 124 -7.63 21.30 27.28
C CYS A 124 -7.51 19.85 26.77
N ILE A 125 -6.35 19.20 27.00
CA ILE A 125 -6.07 17.85 26.49
C ILE A 125 -5.87 16.87 27.65
N MET A 126 -6.61 15.76 27.61
CA MET A 126 -6.40 14.59 28.46
C MET A 126 -6.00 13.40 27.60
N ASP A 127 -4.83 12.79 27.86
CA ASP A 127 -4.27 11.73 27.03
C ASP A 127 -3.71 10.54 27.81
N GLY A 128 -4.18 9.33 27.48
CA GLY A 128 -3.63 8.07 27.99
C GLY A 128 -4.10 7.70 29.39
N PHE A 129 -5.33 8.09 29.75
CA PHE A 129 -5.91 7.79 31.06
C PHE A 129 -6.94 6.67 30.97
N THR A 130 -6.98 5.84 32.01
CA THR A 130 -8.14 4.98 32.30
C THR A 130 -9.01 5.66 33.34
N ILE A 131 -10.27 5.91 33.03
CA ILE A 131 -11.27 6.58 33.88
C ILE A 131 -12.29 5.53 34.35
N THR A 132 -12.31 5.24 35.65
CA THR A 132 -13.13 4.15 36.21
C THR A 132 -13.60 4.42 37.64
N GLY A 133 -14.53 3.61 38.15
CA GLY A 133 -15.08 3.75 39.50
C GLY A 133 -15.94 5.00 39.69
N GLY A 134 -16.40 5.59 38.59
CA GLY A 134 -17.38 6.66 38.61
C GLY A 134 -18.81 6.10 38.75
N GLY A 135 -19.65 6.76 39.55
CA GLY A 135 -21.07 6.43 39.66
C GLY A 135 -21.55 5.87 40.99
N GLY A 136 -22.77 6.25 41.42
CA GLY A 136 -23.44 5.71 42.62
C GLY A 136 -24.20 6.73 43.49
N GLN A 137 -24.11 8.03 43.20
CA GLN A 137 -24.95 9.04 43.85
C GLN A 137 -26.32 9.21 43.17
N THR A 138 -27.31 9.73 43.90
CA THR A 138 -28.67 9.94 43.36
C THR A 138 -28.67 10.97 42.22
N ASN A 139 -29.30 10.64 41.10
CA ASN A 139 -29.58 11.51 39.94
C ASN A 139 -28.36 11.96 39.10
N THR A 140 -27.27 11.21 39.10
CA THR A 140 -26.08 11.53 38.30
C THR A 140 -26.24 11.20 36.81
N ASN A 141 -25.83 12.15 35.95
CA ASN A 141 -25.49 11.91 34.54
C ASN A 141 -23.97 11.84 34.42
N GLY A 142 -23.38 10.94 33.63
CA GLY A 142 -21.93 10.99 33.37
C GLY A 142 -21.08 10.42 34.50
N GLY A 143 -21.17 9.12 34.76
CA GLY A 143 -20.44 8.47 35.86
C GLY A 143 -18.93 8.68 35.78
N GLY A 144 -18.32 8.37 34.64
CA GLY A 144 -16.89 8.63 34.41
C GLY A 144 -16.61 10.12 34.21
N MET A 145 -17.42 10.81 33.41
CA MET A 145 -17.28 12.25 33.16
C MET A 145 -18.63 12.95 33.00
N TYR A 146 -18.77 14.08 33.71
CA TYR A 146 -19.82 15.06 33.47
C TYR A 146 -19.25 16.26 32.73
N LEU A 147 -19.90 16.66 31.64
CA LEU A 147 -19.54 17.82 30.82
C LEU A 147 -20.76 18.70 30.55
N LEU A 148 -20.64 20.00 30.86
CA LEU A 148 -21.64 21.03 30.59
C LEU A 148 -20.97 22.34 30.10
N HIS A 149 -21.27 22.77 28.86
CA HIS A 149 -20.71 23.95 28.17
C HIS A 149 -19.21 23.95 27.88
N ASP A 150 -18.55 22.81 28.02
CA ASP A 150 -17.11 22.65 27.80
C ASP A 150 -16.83 21.81 26.54
N SER A 151 -15.65 21.97 25.93
CA SER A 151 -15.26 21.35 24.65
C SER A 151 -13.84 20.77 24.64
N PRO A 152 -13.43 19.98 25.66
CA PRO A 152 -12.07 19.40 25.75
C PRO A 152 -11.78 18.36 24.66
N LEU A 153 -10.49 18.08 24.47
CA LEU A 153 -9.99 16.96 23.67
C LEU A 153 -9.54 15.81 24.59
N PHE A 154 -10.17 14.65 24.44
CA PHE A 154 -9.71 13.41 25.04
C PHE A 154 -9.10 12.52 23.95
N ARG A 155 -7.89 12.00 24.20
CA ARG A 155 -7.24 11.09 23.27
C ARG A 155 -6.66 9.87 23.98
N ASN A 156 -6.72 8.69 23.36
CA ASN A 156 -6.17 7.45 23.94
C ASN A 156 -6.69 7.14 25.37
N CYS A 157 -7.90 7.61 25.70
CA CYS A 157 -8.48 7.44 27.03
C CYS A 157 -9.49 6.29 27.04
N THR A 158 -9.57 5.58 28.16
CA THR A 158 -10.50 4.47 28.38
C THR A 158 -11.48 4.82 29.49
N PHE A 159 -12.76 5.00 29.17
CA PHE A 159 -13.84 5.12 30.14
C PHE A 159 -14.45 3.74 30.37
N THR A 160 -14.19 3.14 31.54
CA THR A 160 -14.60 1.75 31.79
C THR A 160 -15.24 1.50 33.15
N GLY A 161 -16.26 0.65 33.17
CA GLY A 161 -16.92 0.21 34.41
C GLY A 161 -17.62 1.32 35.19
N ASN A 162 -17.95 2.45 34.54
CA ASN A 162 -18.60 3.58 35.18
C ASN A 162 -20.13 3.46 35.13
N LYS A 163 -20.80 4.02 36.13
CA LYS A 163 -22.26 3.94 36.28
C LYS A 163 -22.91 5.32 36.39
N ALA A 164 -24.09 5.50 35.82
CA ALA A 164 -24.90 6.70 36.01
C ALA A 164 -26.35 6.34 36.30
N LYS A 165 -27.02 7.06 37.21
CA LYS A 165 -28.44 6.79 37.49
C LYS A 165 -29.33 7.25 36.34
N ASN A 166 -28.93 8.27 35.60
CA ASN A 166 -29.70 8.82 34.50
C ASN A 166 -29.06 8.43 33.16
N LYS A 167 -28.26 9.30 32.54
CA LYS A 167 -27.68 9.04 31.22
C LYS A 167 -26.15 9.10 31.21
N GLY A 168 -25.54 8.39 30.28
CA GLY A 168 -24.08 8.43 30.07
C GLY A 168 -23.31 7.78 31.19
N GLY A 169 -23.29 6.44 31.26
CA GLY A 169 -22.56 5.73 32.33
C GLY A 169 -21.07 6.09 32.30
N GLY A 170 -20.48 6.06 31.11
CA GLY A 170 -19.12 6.56 30.86
C GLY A 170 -19.08 8.09 30.86
N VAL A 171 -19.80 8.73 29.94
CA VAL A 171 -19.73 10.17 29.72
C VAL A 171 -21.09 10.79 29.47
N TRP A 172 -21.34 11.95 30.09
CA TRP A 172 -22.45 12.83 29.76
C TRP A 172 -21.93 14.14 29.15
N CYS A 173 -22.47 14.50 27.98
CA CYS A 173 -22.17 15.76 27.31
C CYS A 173 -23.44 16.61 27.20
N GLN A 174 -23.38 17.84 27.71
CA GLN A 174 -24.44 18.82 27.57
C GLN A 174 -23.92 20.17 27.06
N GLU A 175 -24.56 20.71 26.02
CA GLU A 175 -24.31 22.05 25.48
C GLU A 175 -22.83 22.38 25.18
N GLY A 176 -22.02 21.36 24.90
CA GLY A 176 -20.58 21.47 24.63
C GLY A 176 -20.19 20.83 23.30
N SER A 177 -18.90 20.92 22.94
CA SER A 177 -18.37 20.35 21.70
C SER A 177 -17.11 19.48 21.90
N PRO A 178 -17.15 18.44 22.76
CA PRO A 178 -15.97 17.63 23.05
C PRO A 178 -15.57 16.75 21.86
N VAL A 179 -14.27 16.48 21.77
CA VAL A 179 -13.68 15.59 20.76
C VAL A 179 -13.02 14.40 21.46
N PHE A 180 -13.33 13.19 20.99
CA PHE A 180 -12.70 11.96 21.45
C PHE A 180 -11.98 11.28 20.29
N ILE A 181 -10.69 11.01 20.45
CA ILE A 181 -9.85 10.36 19.44
C ILE A 181 -9.20 9.11 20.04
N ASN A 182 -9.30 7.96 19.38
CA ASN A 182 -8.69 6.71 19.87
C ASN A 182 -9.16 6.32 21.29
N CYS A 183 -10.37 6.75 21.70
CA CYS A 183 -10.90 6.49 23.02
C CYS A 183 -11.69 5.17 23.06
N VAL A 184 -11.75 4.55 24.24
CA VAL A 184 -12.53 3.33 24.50
C VAL A 184 -13.60 3.64 25.54
N PHE A 185 -14.82 3.20 25.28
CA PHE A 185 -15.94 3.27 26.23
C PHE A 185 -16.46 1.86 26.44
N SER A 186 -16.14 1.25 27.58
CA SER A 186 -16.47 -0.17 27.79
C SER A 186 -17.05 -0.53 29.15
N GLY A 187 -18.02 -1.43 29.17
CA GLY A 187 -18.59 -1.93 30.43
C GLY A 187 -19.29 -0.87 31.27
N ASN A 188 -19.71 0.24 30.67
CA ASN A 188 -20.39 1.32 31.39
C ASN A 188 -21.91 1.10 31.39
N GLU A 189 -22.58 1.58 32.44
CA GLU A 189 -23.98 1.30 32.71
C GLU A 189 -24.76 2.57 33.06
N ALA A 190 -25.94 2.77 32.46
CA ALA A 190 -26.85 3.87 32.80
C ALA A 190 -28.31 3.53 32.49
N THR A 191 -29.28 4.38 32.83
CA THR A 191 -30.68 4.16 32.36
C THR A 191 -30.88 4.50 30.89
N GLY A 192 -29.92 5.21 30.28
CA GLY A 192 -29.84 5.41 28.83
C GLY A 192 -28.46 5.86 28.38
N GLY A 193 -27.96 5.32 27.28
CA GLY A 193 -26.59 5.59 26.81
C GLY A 193 -25.58 5.07 27.81
N GLY A 194 -25.47 3.75 27.95
CA GLY A 194 -24.58 3.12 28.92
C GLY A 194 -23.16 3.65 28.78
N GLY A 195 -22.67 3.83 27.54
CA GLY A 195 -21.41 4.48 27.25
C GLY A 195 -21.51 6.00 27.31
N ILE A 196 -22.25 6.59 26.37
CA ILE A 196 -22.28 8.04 26.14
C ILE A 196 -23.72 8.56 26.10
N GLY A 197 -24.00 9.58 26.91
CA GLY A 197 -25.22 10.36 26.84
C GLY A 197 -24.94 11.76 26.29
N ILE A 198 -25.79 12.24 25.38
CA ILE A 198 -25.63 13.51 24.68
C ILE A 198 -26.93 14.30 24.76
N PHE A 199 -26.82 15.55 25.19
CA PHE A 199 -27.90 16.54 25.17
C PHE A 199 -27.41 17.85 24.55
N GLU A 200 -28.01 18.25 23.43
CA GLU A 200 -27.75 19.56 22.80
C GLU A 200 -26.25 19.90 22.58
N SER A 201 -25.42 18.88 22.32
CA SER A 201 -23.96 19.02 22.17
C SER A 201 -23.50 18.67 20.75
N ASN A 202 -22.31 19.13 20.35
CA ASN A 202 -21.65 18.72 19.11
C ASN A 202 -20.50 17.75 19.41
N VAL A 203 -20.79 16.45 19.48
CA VAL A 203 -19.80 15.44 19.86
C VAL A 203 -19.12 14.86 18.62
N THR A 204 -17.78 14.81 18.64
CA THR A 204 -16.98 14.17 17.59
C THR A 204 -16.25 12.95 18.14
N LEU A 205 -16.43 11.80 17.48
CA LEU A 205 -15.77 10.53 17.79
C LEU A 205 -14.96 10.08 16.57
N ILE A 206 -13.65 9.88 16.75
CA ILE A 206 -12.75 9.42 15.70
C ILE A 206 -11.96 8.22 16.22
N ASN A 207 -11.95 7.10 15.49
CA ASN A 207 -11.22 5.88 15.89
C ASN A 207 -11.63 5.35 17.28
N CYS A 208 -12.85 5.63 17.72
CA CYS A 208 -13.32 5.23 19.04
C CYS A 208 -13.91 3.81 19.02
N VAL A 209 -13.74 3.10 20.13
CA VAL A 209 -14.32 1.77 20.35
C VAL A 209 -15.33 1.86 21.50
N ILE A 210 -16.61 1.55 21.23
CA ILE A 210 -17.70 1.64 22.21
C ILE A 210 -18.35 0.27 22.36
N THR A 211 -18.05 -0.44 23.44
CA THR A 211 -18.32 -1.88 23.53
C THR A 211 -18.79 -2.34 24.91
N GLY A 212 -19.66 -3.35 24.97
CA GLY A 212 -20.04 -3.94 26.26
C GLY A 212 -20.79 -2.98 27.20
N ASN A 213 -21.34 -1.87 26.70
CA ASN A 213 -22.09 -0.92 27.52
C ASN A 213 -23.57 -1.30 27.60
N MET A 214 -24.24 -0.90 28.68
CA MET A 214 -25.62 -1.28 28.95
C MET A 214 -26.50 -0.10 29.36
N SER A 215 -27.65 0.02 28.70
CA SER A 215 -28.81 0.73 29.23
C SER A 215 -29.63 -0.23 30.10
N THR A 216 -30.00 0.18 31.32
CA THR A 216 -30.80 -0.64 32.25
C THR A 216 -32.31 -0.50 32.03
N THR A 217 -32.74 0.48 31.24
CA THR A 217 -34.16 0.72 30.95
C THR A 217 -34.42 0.81 29.44
N ALA A 218 -35.69 0.72 29.06
CA ALA A 218 -36.13 0.88 27.67
C ALA A 218 -36.11 2.34 27.17
N ALA A 219 -35.78 3.31 28.03
CA ALA A 219 -35.81 4.72 27.68
C ALA A 219 -34.62 5.17 26.83
N GLY A 220 -33.55 4.37 26.69
CA GLY A 220 -32.34 4.78 25.98
C GLY A 220 -31.67 3.74 25.10
N GLY A 221 -30.75 4.21 24.26
CA GLY A 221 -29.89 3.33 23.45
C GLY A 221 -28.82 2.67 24.31
N GLY A 222 -28.33 1.51 23.88
CA GLY A 222 -27.41 0.69 24.67
C GLY A 222 -26.04 1.35 24.85
N ALA A 223 -25.43 1.77 23.75
CA ALA A 223 -24.12 2.45 23.77
C ALA A 223 -24.28 3.97 23.89
N ILE A 224 -25.05 4.55 22.97
CA ILE A 224 -25.22 6.01 22.81
C ILE A 224 -26.69 6.39 22.97
N HIS A 225 -26.95 7.45 23.72
CA HIS A 225 -28.25 8.11 23.77
C HIS A 225 -28.08 9.60 23.48
N ALA A 226 -28.51 10.04 22.29
CA ALA A 226 -28.49 11.43 21.88
C ALA A 226 -29.91 12.02 21.82
N THR A 227 -30.09 13.16 22.47
CA THR A 227 -31.37 13.88 22.58
C THR A 227 -31.17 15.37 22.47
N THR A 228 -32.22 16.09 22.11
CA THR A 228 -32.26 17.56 22.07
C THR A 228 -33.68 18.03 22.36
N ALA A 229 -33.83 19.16 23.05
CA ALA A 229 -35.12 19.83 23.22
C ALA A 229 -35.35 20.91 22.15
N SER A 230 -34.26 21.40 21.55
CA SER A 230 -34.26 22.60 20.70
C SER A 230 -33.83 22.34 19.25
N ASN A 231 -33.73 21.07 18.82
CA ASN A 231 -33.11 20.64 17.54
C ASN A 231 -31.67 21.14 17.35
N LEU A 232 -30.97 21.40 18.45
CA LEU A 232 -29.55 21.75 18.49
C LEU A 232 -28.69 20.51 18.81
N GLY A 233 -27.45 20.54 18.33
CA GLY A 233 -26.45 19.49 18.56
C GLY A 233 -26.25 18.56 17.35
N SER A 234 -25.11 17.88 17.35
CA SER A 234 -24.70 16.94 16.31
C SER A 234 -23.81 15.82 16.84
N LEU A 235 -23.87 14.66 16.20
CA LEU A 235 -22.96 13.53 16.45
C LEU A 235 -22.20 13.23 15.16
N THR A 236 -20.89 13.44 15.18
CA THR A 236 -19.99 13.04 14.10
C THR A 236 -19.21 11.82 14.53
N MET A 237 -19.31 10.75 13.75
CA MET A 237 -18.53 9.53 13.95
C MET A 237 -17.78 9.20 12.68
N VAL A 238 -16.46 9.10 12.79
CA VAL A 238 -15.62 8.62 11.70
C VAL A 238 -14.86 7.44 12.25
N ASN A 239 -14.79 6.35 11.48
CA ASN A 239 -13.81 5.31 11.76
C ASN A 239 -14.03 4.65 13.14
N CYS A 240 -15.26 4.52 13.61
CA CYS A 240 -15.56 4.00 14.96
C CYS A 240 -16.04 2.54 14.92
N THR A 241 -15.85 1.82 16.02
CA THR A 241 -16.44 0.47 16.22
C THR A 241 -17.37 0.49 17.43
N VAL A 242 -18.66 0.29 17.20
CA VAL A 242 -19.70 0.19 18.24
C VAL A 242 -20.26 -1.23 18.24
N ALA A 243 -19.89 -2.04 19.24
CA ALA A 243 -20.21 -3.47 19.21
C ALA A 243 -20.52 -4.07 20.56
N GLY A 244 -21.45 -5.02 20.61
CA GLY A 244 -21.78 -5.73 21.85
C GLY A 244 -22.34 -4.83 22.94
N ASN A 245 -23.17 -3.84 22.61
CA ASN A 245 -23.87 -3.00 23.60
C ASN A 245 -25.33 -3.45 23.76
N LYS A 246 -25.98 -3.17 24.90
CA LYS A 246 -27.33 -3.67 25.20
C LYS A 246 -28.28 -2.61 25.71
N THR A 247 -29.53 -2.65 25.27
CA THR A 247 -30.66 -1.97 25.90
C THR A 247 -31.91 -2.89 25.90
N PRO A 248 -32.75 -2.84 26.95
CA PRO A 248 -34.09 -3.42 26.91
C PRO A 248 -35.04 -2.73 25.90
N GLY A 249 -34.71 -1.52 25.45
CA GLY A 249 -35.51 -0.72 24.51
C GLY A 249 -34.95 -0.72 23.10
N LEU A 250 -35.34 0.28 22.30
CA LEU A 250 -34.90 0.41 20.91
C LEU A 250 -33.49 1.04 20.80
N GLY A 251 -32.72 0.63 19.79
CA GLY A 251 -31.39 1.19 19.49
C GLY A 251 -30.28 0.56 20.34
N GLY A 252 -29.99 -0.73 20.08
CA GLY A 252 -28.92 -1.49 20.73
C GLY A 252 -27.57 -0.75 20.72
N ALA A 253 -27.20 -0.16 19.59
CA ALA A 253 -26.04 0.70 19.48
C ALA A 253 -26.37 2.12 19.90
N ALA A 254 -27.34 2.76 19.24
CA ALA A 254 -27.65 4.15 19.47
C ALA A 254 -29.14 4.48 19.35
N ARG A 255 -29.60 5.33 20.27
CA ARG A 255 -30.87 6.03 20.20
C ARG A 255 -30.60 7.50 19.87
N LEU A 256 -31.05 7.94 18.70
CA LEU A 256 -30.78 9.24 18.09
C LEU A 256 -32.10 9.98 17.91
N ASN A 257 -32.57 10.65 18.97
CA ASN A 257 -33.85 11.36 18.95
C ASN A 257 -33.63 12.81 18.48
N THR A 258 -34.25 13.21 17.36
CA THR A 258 -34.22 14.58 16.82
C THR A 258 -32.82 15.18 16.68
N PHE A 259 -31.80 14.35 16.43
CA PHE A 259 -30.39 14.75 16.44
C PHE A 259 -29.76 14.65 15.04
N LEU A 260 -28.93 15.61 14.63
CA LEU A 260 -28.20 15.51 13.36
C LEU A 260 -27.01 14.57 13.55
N CYS A 261 -26.92 13.54 12.71
CA CYS A 261 -25.85 12.54 12.81
C CYS A 261 -25.17 12.38 11.45
N THR A 262 -23.83 12.43 11.46
CA THR A 262 -23.00 12.13 10.30
C THR A 262 -22.02 11.04 10.69
N ILE A 263 -22.25 9.84 10.18
CA ILE A 263 -21.52 8.62 10.55
C ILE A 263 -20.90 8.04 9.29
N SER A 264 -19.59 7.82 9.30
CA SER A 264 -18.87 7.24 8.18
C SER A 264 -17.79 6.26 8.60
N ASN A 265 -17.47 5.31 7.71
CA ASN A 265 -16.39 4.33 7.89
C ASN A 265 -16.47 3.60 9.24
N SER A 266 -17.66 3.32 9.75
CA SER A 266 -17.86 2.82 11.12
C SER A 266 -18.58 1.47 11.15
N ILE A 267 -18.35 0.69 12.20
CA ILE A 267 -18.96 -0.63 12.39
C ILE A 267 -19.97 -0.56 13.55
N PHE A 268 -21.17 -1.07 13.32
CA PHE A 268 -22.24 -1.25 14.30
C PHE A 268 -22.72 -2.70 14.26
N TYR A 269 -22.18 -3.56 15.13
CA TYR A 269 -22.41 -5.01 15.05
C TYR A 269 -22.52 -5.69 16.41
N GLY A 270 -23.39 -6.70 16.53
CA GLY A 270 -23.61 -7.46 17.77
C GLY A 270 -24.27 -6.64 18.89
N ASN A 271 -24.91 -5.52 18.56
CA ASN A 271 -25.60 -4.69 19.56
C ASN A 271 -27.04 -5.19 19.76
N GLN A 272 -27.48 -5.29 21.01
CA GLN A 272 -28.78 -5.81 21.40
C GLN A 272 -29.75 -4.70 21.79
N GLY A 273 -30.82 -4.56 21.02
CA GLY A 273 -32.01 -3.79 21.39
C GLY A 273 -33.27 -4.65 21.24
N TYR A 274 -34.41 -4.11 21.65
CA TYR A 274 -35.72 -4.62 21.29
C TYR A 274 -35.83 -4.78 19.76
N ASP A 275 -36.44 -5.89 19.31
CA ASP A 275 -36.49 -6.34 17.92
C ASP A 275 -35.13 -6.44 17.21
N ASN A 276 -34.03 -6.60 17.97
CA ASN A 276 -32.65 -6.61 17.46
C ASN A 276 -32.27 -5.32 16.69
N GLY A 277 -32.94 -4.19 16.96
CA GLY A 277 -32.66 -2.94 16.26
C GLY A 277 -31.33 -2.31 16.66
N THR A 278 -30.42 -2.11 15.69
CA THR A 278 -29.12 -1.46 15.92
C THR A 278 -29.27 0.04 16.22
N PHE A 279 -30.08 0.75 15.43
CA PHE A 279 -30.39 2.16 15.60
C PHE A 279 -31.86 2.39 15.90
N TYR A 280 -32.15 3.45 16.65
CA TYR A 280 -33.48 4.05 16.72
C TYR A 280 -33.37 5.54 16.41
N THR A 281 -33.96 5.97 15.31
CA THR A 281 -33.95 7.36 14.82
C THR A 281 -35.38 7.88 14.71
N THR A 282 -35.67 9.05 15.26
CA THR A 282 -37.00 9.71 15.13
C THR A 282 -37.02 10.84 14.10
N ASN A 283 -35.88 11.16 13.48
CA ASN A 283 -35.74 12.17 12.43
C ASN A 283 -35.02 11.58 11.20
N ASN A 284 -35.34 12.12 10.01
CA ASN A 284 -34.75 11.67 8.74
C ASN A 284 -33.40 12.34 8.40
N ALA A 285 -32.81 13.12 9.32
CA ALA A 285 -31.58 13.91 9.06
C ALA A 285 -30.28 13.14 9.36
N THR A 286 -30.35 11.86 9.71
CA THR A 286 -29.18 11.01 9.98
C THR A 286 -28.58 10.49 8.68
N THR A 287 -27.31 10.82 8.42
CA THR A 287 -26.54 10.31 7.27
C THR A 287 -25.53 9.28 7.75
N ILE A 288 -25.65 8.04 7.24
CA ILE A 288 -24.73 6.94 7.51
C ILE A 288 -24.21 6.42 6.17
N THR A 289 -22.89 6.43 5.95
CA THR A 289 -22.27 6.01 4.69
C THR A 289 -21.03 5.17 4.94
N ASN A 290 -20.70 4.23 4.05
CA ASN A 290 -19.51 3.37 4.17
C ASN A 290 -19.41 2.69 5.55
N CYS A 291 -20.53 2.23 6.11
CA CYS A 291 -20.58 1.59 7.41
C CYS A 291 -20.99 0.13 7.32
N ILE A 292 -20.54 -0.69 8.26
CA ILE A 292 -21.16 -2.00 8.52
C ILE A 292 -22.23 -1.78 9.58
N VAL A 293 -23.50 -2.06 9.26
CA VAL A 293 -24.62 -1.94 10.20
C VAL A 293 -25.41 -3.25 10.18
N GLN A 294 -25.41 -3.95 11.32
CA GLN A 294 -26.19 -5.17 11.49
C GLN A 294 -27.70 -4.89 11.31
N GLY A 295 -28.35 -5.69 10.46
CA GLY A 295 -29.75 -5.51 10.06
C GLY A 295 -29.94 -4.48 8.94
N GLY A 296 -28.84 -3.93 8.42
CA GLY A 296 -28.83 -2.95 7.33
C GLY A 296 -29.20 -1.54 7.76
N PHE A 297 -28.75 -0.55 6.97
CA PHE A 297 -29.18 0.84 7.10
C PHE A 297 -29.05 1.56 5.74
N PRO A 298 -30.05 2.34 5.31
CA PRO A 298 -29.98 3.07 4.04
C PRO A 298 -28.78 4.03 3.99
N GLY A 299 -28.02 3.97 2.91
CA GLY A 299 -26.89 4.87 2.68
C GLY A 299 -25.86 4.29 1.72
N ALA A 300 -25.14 5.17 1.01
CA ALA A 300 -24.12 4.75 0.06
C ALA A 300 -23.00 3.99 0.77
N GLY A 301 -22.61 2.84 0.21
CA GLY A 301 -21.52 2.00 0.73
C GLY A 301 -21.81 1.29 2.07
N ASN A 302 -23.05 1.31 2.58
CA ASN A 302 -23.36 0.58 3.79
C ASN A 302 -23.51 -0.93 3.53
N MET A 303 -23.11 -1.75 4.50
CA MET A 303 -23.18 -3.21 4.47
C MET A 303 -23.94 -3.79 5.65
N ASP A 304 -24.61 -4.90 5.42
CA ASP A 304 -25.11 -5.79 6.47
C ASP A 304 -24.35 -7.12 6.41
N LEU A 305 -23.12 -7.12 6.92
CA LEU A 305 -22.23 -8.27 6.93
C LEU A 305 -21.52 -8.38 8.27
N ASP A 306 -21.19 -9.61 8.67
CA ASP A 306 -20.34 -9.83 9.84
C ASP A 306 -18.94 -9.19 9.60
N PRO A 307 -18.50 -8.25 10.46
CA PRO A 307 -17.19 -7.60 10.33
C PRO A 307 -16.01 -8.54 10.60
N GLN A 308 -16.23 -9.79 11.02
CA GLN A 308 -15.18 -10.79 11.27
C GLN A 308 -14.12 -10.28 12.26
N PHE A 309 -14.54 -9.86 13.45
CA PHE A 309 -13.62 -9.47 14.51
C PHE A 309 -12.73 -10.64 14.96
N VAL A 310 -11.50 -10.34 15.40
CA VAL A 310 -10.57 -11.32 15.98
C VAL A 310 -11.21 -12.04 17.16
N ASN A 311 -11.74 -11.30 18.14
CA ASN A 311 -12.41 -11.86 19.31
C ASN A 311 -13.39 -10.88 19.97
N ALA A 312 -14.66 -10.88 19.53
CA ALA A 312 -15.72 -10.12 20.19
C ALA A 312 -16.41 -10.97 21.29
N PRO A 313 -16.55 -10.47 22.53
CA PRO A 313 -17.24 -11.19 23.59
C PRO A 313 -18.71 -11.47 23.25
N ALA A 314 -19.23 -12.59 23.77
CA ALA A 314 -20.62 -12.97 23.56
C ALA A 314 -21.59 -11.93 24.17
N PRO A 315 -22.66 -11.53 23.48
CA PRO A 315 -23.61 -10.55 23.98
C PRO A 315 -24.28 -10.90 25.33
N SER A 316 -24.32 -12.19 25.71
CA SER A 316 -24.81 -12.63 27.02
C SER A 316 -23.96 -12.17 28.20
N THR A 317 -22.74 -11.69 27.95
CA THR A 317 -21.79 -11.24 28.98
C THR A 317 -21.84 -9.72 29.23
N ILE A 318 -22.75 -9.00 28.57
CA ILE A 318 -22.90 -7.55 28.74
C ILE A 318 -23.46 -7.24 30.15
N PRO A 319 -22.90 -6.28 30.91
CA PRO A 319 -21.78 -5.40 30.53
C PRO A 319 -20.41 -6.05 30.69
N PHE A 320 -19.49 -5.74 29.78
CA PHE A 320 -18.10 -6.22 29.80
C PHE A 320 -17.12 -5.13 29.37
N SER A 321 -15.86 -5.22 29.80
CA SER A 321 -14.80 -4.26 29.48
C SER A 321 -13.73 -4.79 28.51
N THR A 322 -13.84 -6.04 28.08
CA THR A 322 -12.85 -6.77 27.26
C THR A 322 -13.26 -6.88 25.79
N GLY A 323 -12.36 -7.41 24.94
CA GLY A 323 -12.63 -7.76 23.54
C GLY A 323 -11.51 -7.31 22.60
N ASP A 324 -11.33 -8.03 21.49
CA ASP A 324 -10.44 -7.66 20.38
C ASP A 324 -11.26 -7.46 19.11
N TYR A 325 -11.39 -6.18 18.74
CA TYR A 325 -12.20 -5.71 17.63
C TYR A 325 -11.38 -5.36 16.39
N ARG A 326 -10.11 -5.80 16.34
CA ARG A 326 -9.35 -5.83 15.10
C ARG A 326 -10.03 -6.76 14.09
N LEU A 327 -9.78 -6.50 12.81
CA LEU A 327 -10.35 -7.26 11.72
C LEU A 327 -9.53 -8.54 11.47
N LYS A 328 -10.20 -9.67 11.25
CA LYS A 328 -9.58 -10.85 10.64
C LYS A 328 -9.30 -10.57 9.16
N ALA A 329 -8.33 -11.30 8.58
CA ALA A 329 -7.92 -11.16 7.18
C ALA A 329 -9.07 -11.24 6.17
N CYS A 330 -10.14 -11.97 6.48
CA CYS A 330 -11.30 -12.16 5.61
C CYS A 330 -12.41 -11.12 5.80
N SER A 331 -12.18 -10.10 6.63
CA SER A 331 -13.21 -9.13 6.97
C SER A 331 -13.70 -8.35 5.75
N PRO A 332 -15.02 -8.15 5.60
CA PRO A 332 -15.57 -7.29 4.56
C PRO A 332 -15.30 -5.80 4.80
N ALA A 333 -14.82 -5.41 5.98
CA ALA A 333 -14.45 -4.02 6.27
C ALA A 333 -13.12 -3.59 5.64
N ILE A 334 -12.29 -4.55 5.24
CA ILE A 334 -10.94 -4.27 4.72
C ILE A 334 -11.03 -3.59 3.35
N THR A 335 -10.40 -2.42 3.21
CA THR A 335 -10.35 -1.55 2.04
C THR A 335 -11.73 -1.11 1.51
N ALA A 336 -12.74 -1.06 2.38
CA ALA A 336 -14.13 -0.75 2.04
C ALA A 336 -14.58 0.68 2.42
N GLY A 337 -13.73 1.44 3.12
CA GLY A 337 -14.03 2.79 3.58
C GLY A 337 -13.85 3.88 2.52
N ASP A 338 -14.13 5.12 2.92
CA ASP A 338 -13.95 6.34 2.13
C ASP A 338 -12.80 7.18 2.69
N ASN A 339 -11.71 7.28 1.94
CA ASN A 339 -10.53 8.07 2.30
C ASN A 339 -10.84 9.55 2.52
N SER A 340 -11.87 10.11 1.86
CA SER A 340 -12.22 11.53 1.98
C SER A 340 -12.74 11.92 3.36
N LYS A 341 -13.11 10.94 4.19
CA LYS A 341 -13.62 11.15 5.55
C LYS A 341 -12.53 11.21 6.61
N LEU A 342 -11.29 10.89 6.27
CA LEU A 342 -10.20 10.82 7.24
C LEU A 342 -9.79 12.19 7.75
N THR A 343 -9.83 12.35 9.07
CA THR A 343 -9.31 13.51 9.80
C THR A 343 -8.08 13.17 10.63
N VAL A 344 -7.80 11.87 10.83
CA VAL A 344 -6.64 11.32 11.53
C VAL A 344 -6.04 10.20 10.68
N LEU A 345 -4.71 10.20 10.55
CA LEU A 345 -3.98 9.31 9.63
C LEU A 345 -3.42 8.04 10.28
N ILE A 346 -3.62 7.89 11.59
CA ILE A 346 -3.29 6.68 12.35
C ILE A 346 -4.55 6.08 12.95
N ASP A 347 -4.57 4.77 13.12
CA ASP A 347 -5.69 4.03 13.69
C ASP A 347 -5.56 3.91 15.23
N LYS A 348 -6.38 3.05 15.84
CA LYS A 348 -6.38 2.82 17.29
C LYS A 348 -5.10 2.14 17.82
N ASP A 349 -4.33 1.49 16.96
CA ASP A 349 -3.05 0.83 17.26
C ASP A 349 -1.83 1.69 16.92
N ASP A 350 -2.04 2.96 16.56
CA ASP A 350 -1.03 3.88 16.03
C ASP A 350 -0.41 3.41 14.71
N LEU A 351 -1.14 2.62 13.92
CA LEU A 351 -0.75 2.18 12.59
C LEU A 351 -1.37 3.09 11.51
N PRO A 352 -0.75 3.23 10.32
CA PRO A 352 -1.30 4.04 9.24
C PRO A 352 -2.72 3.61 8.85
N ARG A 353 -3.58 4.59 8.54
CA ARG A 353 -5.00 4.41 8.19
C ARG A 353 -5.31 4.10 6.73
N ILE A 354 -4.34 4.24 5.84
CA ILE A 354 -4.53 3.88 4.44
C ILE A 354 -3.45 2.86 4.12
N VAL A 355 -3.85 1.61 4.07
CA VAL A 355 -3.05 0.52 3.53
C VAL A 355 -3.74 0.01 2.27
N ASN A 356 -2.97 -0.42 1.26
CA ASN A 356 -3.52 -0.91 -0.01
C ASN A 356 -4.50 0.06 -0.72
N SER A 357 -4.24 1.37 -0.60
CA SER A 357 -4.94 2.48 -1.26
C SER A 357 -6.25 2.96 -0.64
N THR A 358 -6.95 2.16 0.16
CA THR A 358 -8.27 2.52 0.72
C THR A 358 -8.35 2.14 2.19
N VAL A 359 -8.84 3.06 3.02
CA VAL A 359 -9.05 2.85 4.46
C VAL A 359 -10.05 1.74 4.76
N ASP A 360 -9.85 1.04 5.86
CA ASP A 360 -10.80 0.07 6.40
C ASP A 360 -11.95 0.76 7.14
N ILE A 361 -13.10 0.09 7.16
CA ILE A 361 -14.23 0.48 7.99
C ILE A 361 -13.96 0.03 9.44
N GLY A 362 -14.17 0.92 10.42
CA GLY A 362 -14.01 0.65 11.85
C GLY A 362 -12.79 1.32 12.47
N ALA A 363 -12.53 1.06 13.75
CA ALA A 363 -11.47 1.72 14.54
C ALA A 363 -10.03 1.28 14.24
N TYR A 364 -9.88 0.15 13.56
CA TYR A 364 -8.58 -0.48 13.27
C TYR A 364 -8.37 -0.57 11.77
N GLU A 365 -7.12 -0.49 11.34
CA GLU A 365 -6.69 -0.74 9.97
C GLU A 365 -5.93 -2.08 9.89
N TYR A 366 -6.38 -2.96 9.01
CA TYR A 366 -5.69 -4.19 8.68
C TYR A 366 -4.48 -3.91 7.77
N GLN A 367 -3.30 -4.31 8.22
CA GLN A 367 -2.03 -3.89 7.61
C GLN A 367 -1.58 -4.73 6.39
N SER A 368 -2.48 -5.55 5.82
CA SER A 368 -2.20 -6.45 4.69
C SER A 368 -3.40 -6.50 3.74
N LEU A 369 -3.25 -7.15 2.57
CA LEU A 369 -4.40 -7.42 1.70
C LEU A 369 -5.35 -8.43 2.36
N PRO A 370 -6.67 -8.36 2.07
CA PRO A 370 -7.61 -9.30 2.62
C PRO A 370 -7.40 -10.71 2.05
N GLU A 371 -7.52 -11.72 2.92
CA GLU A 371 -7.32 -13.14 2.58
C GLU A 371 -8.35 -14.06 3.24
N GLY A 372 -8.77 -15.10 2.51
CA GLY A 372 -9.61 -16.16 3.06
C GLY A 372 -8.82 -17.17 3.87
N ASN A 373 -9.50 -17.94 4.72
CA ASN A 373 -8.86 -18.96 5.55
C ASN A 373 -8.75 -20.34 4.88
N SER A 374 -9.56 -20.61 3.87
CA SER A 374 -9.62 -21.85 3.11
C SER A 374 -10.25 -21.62 1.74
N LEU A 375 -10.27 -22.66 0.90
CA LEU A 375 -11.07 -22.67 -0.33
C LEU A 375 -12.33 -23.54 -0.16
N PRO A 376 -13.47 -23.16 -0.76
CA PRO A 376 -14.67 -24.00 -0.76
C PRO A 376 -14.43 -25.32 -1.50
N SER A 377 -14.83 -26.44 -0.90
CA SER A 377 -14.73 -27.77 -1.53
C SER A 377 -15.92 -28.12 -2.44
N THR A 378 -16.95 -27.28 -2.47
CA THR A 378 -18.17 -27.46 -3.26
C THR A 378 -18.52 -26.18 -3.99
N ASN A 379 -19.49 -26.28 -4.91
CA ASN A 379 -19.99 -25.13 -5.65
C ASN A 379 -20.55 -24.07 -4.70
N THR A 380 -20.13 -22.82 -4.90
CA THR A 380 -20.55 -21.68 -4.08
C THR A 380 -20.94 -20.51 -4.97
N ASN A 381 -21.92 -19.72 -4.51
CA ASN A 381 -22.40 -18.53 -5.20
C ASN A 381 -22.66 -17.44 -4.16
N ILE A 382 -22.18 -16.24 -4.44
CA ILE A 382 -22.39 -15.05 -3.62
C ILE A 382 -22.75 -13.85 -4.50
N SER A 383 -23.36 -12.84 -3.87
CA SER A 383 -23.48 -11.50 -4.45
C SER A 383 -22.90 -10.50 -3.46
N ARG A 384 -22.05 -9.59 -3.93
CA ARG A 384 -21.37 -8.62 -3.07
C ARG A 384 -21.19 -7.28 -3.79
N TYR A 385 -21.42 -6.20 -3.06
CA TYR A 385 -21.10 -4.85 -3.52
C TYR A 385 -19.58 -4.65 -3.50
N LEU A 386 -19.04 -4.03 -4.55
CA LEU A 386 -17.63 -3.70 -4.64
C LEU A 386 -17.33 -2.30 -4.15
N TYR A 387 -16.23 -2.20 -3.42
CA TYR A 387 -15.67 -0.94 -2.96
C TYR A 387 -14.49 -0.52 -3.85
N PRO A 388 -14.04 0.74 -3.78
CA PRO A 388 -12.89 1.20 -4.56
C PRO A 388 -11.60 0.43 -4.29
N GLY A 389 -11.45 -0.15 -3.08
CA GLY A 389 -10.32 -1.01 -2.71
C GLY A 389 -10.48 -2.48 -3.12
N THR A 390 -9.54 -3.31 -2.67
CA THR A 390 -9.54 -4.75 -2.93
C THR A 390 -10.65 -5.45 -2.16
N THR A 391 -11.71 -5.87 -2.86
CA THR A 391 -12.78 -6.65 -2.25
C THR A 391 -12.48 -8.14 -2.34
N LEU A 392 -12.21 -8.79 -1.21
CA LEU A 392 -12.19 -10.24 -1.11
C LEU A 392 -13.62 -10.77 -1.12
N LEU A 393 -13.92 -11.73 -1.98
CA LEU A 393 -15.18 -12.45 -2.06
C LEU A 393 -15.06 -13.74 -1.25
N THR A 394 -15.87 -13.87 -0.20
CA THR A 394 -15.83 -15.03 0.69
C THR A 394 -17.20 -15.66 0.83
N VAL A 395 -17.21 -16.97 1.08
CA VAL A 395 -18.40 -17.64 1.61
C VAL A 395 -18.77 -16.99 2.96
N PRO A 396 -20.03 -16.57 3.15
CA PRO A 396 -20.46 -15.96 4.40
C PRO A 396 -20.16 -16.85 5.61
N ASN A 397 -19.70 -16.25 6.71
CA ASN A 397 -19.43 -16.87 8.01
C ASN A 397 -18.30 -17.90 8.07
N THR A 398 -17.80 -18.42 6.94
CA THR A 398 -16.71 -19.41 6.94
C THR A 398 -15.35 -18.83 6.56
N CYS A 399 -15.35 -17.66 5.91
CA CYS A 399 -14.15 -17.03 5.34
C CYS A 399 -13.47 -17.83 4.21
N GLY A 400 -14.17 -18.79 3.60
CA GLY A 400 -13.68 -19.49 2.43
C GLY A 400 -13.56 -18.55 1.22
N ALA A 401 -12.35 -18.38 0.67
CA ALA A 401 -12.10 -17.47 -0.46
C ALA A 401 -12.68 -18.01 -1.76
N ILE A 402 -13.36 -17.12 -2.50
CA ILE A 402 -13.89 -17.38 -3.84
C ILE A 402 -12.98 -16.69 -4.85
N ALA A 403 -12.90 -15.36 -4.81
CA ALA A 403 -12.02 -14.55 -5.65
C ALA A 403 -11.70 -13.24 -4.91
N SER A 404 -10.72 -12.48 -5.39
CA SER A 404 -10.50 -11.10 -4.98
C SER A 404 -10.57 -10.18 -6.18
N VAL A 405 -11.17 -9.01 -6.01
CA VAL A 405 -11.39 -8.07 -7.10
C VAL A 405 -10.99 -6.67 -6.66
N LEU A 406 -10.13 -6.03 -7.43
CA LEU A 406 -9.72 -4.64 -7.26
C LEU A 406 -10.11 -3.85 -8.52
N PRO A 407 -11.16 -3.01 -8.47
CA PRO A 407 -11.51 -2.13 -9.58
C PRO A 407 -10.32 -1.34 -10.10
N ASN A 408 -10.15 -1.25 -11.42
CA ASN A 408 -9.08 -0.48 -12.06
C ASN A 408 -9.57 0.19 -13.35
N GLY A 409 -8.82 1.15 -13.89
CA GLY A 409 -9.19 1.89 -15.11
C GLY A 409 -10.01 3.15 -14.87
N SER A 410 -9.74 4.22 -15.62
CA SER A 410 -10.44 5.51 -15.47
C SER A 410 -11.75 5.51 -16.26
N GLY A 411 -12.90 5.55 -15.58
CA GLY A 411 -14.23 5.63 -16.21
C GLY A 411 -14.83 4.29 -16.63
N THR A 412 -14.03 3.23 -16.68
CA THR A 412 -14.47 1.83 -16.91
C THR A 412 -14.29 0.95 -15.68
N ALA A 413 -13.84 1.53 -14.55
CA ALA A 413 -13.65 0.79 -13.31
C ALA A 413 -14.93 0.05 -12.91
N LEU A 414 -14.74 -1.23 -12.64
CA LEU A 414 -15.79 -2.08 -12.14
C LEU A 414 -16.45 -1.46 -10.90
N SER A 415 -17.78 -1.44 -10.86
CA SER A 415 -18.53 -0.85 -9.76
C SER A 415 -19.84 -1.59 -9.51
N GLY A 416 -20.42 -1.37 -8.33
CA GLY A 416 -21.71 -1.95 -7.96
C GLY A 416 -21.63 -3.38 -7.47
N ASN A 417 -22.77 -4.08 -7.54
CA ASN A 417 -22.87 -5.48 -7.13
C ASN A 417 -22.26 -6.40 -8.18
N ILE A 418 -21.53 -7.42 -7.72
CA ILE A 418 -21.08 -8.53 -8.53
C ILE A 418 -21.65 -9.84 -8.01
N ALA A 419 -22.08 -10.70 -8.93
CA ALA A 419 -22.32 -12.10 -8.63
C ALA A 419 -21.03 -12.87 -8.86
N ALA A 420 -20.61 -13.69 -7.90
CA ALA A 420 -19.43 -14.54 -8.04
C ALA A 420 -19.75 -15.98 -7.67
N ARG A 421 -19.40 -16.89 -8.58
CA ARG A 421 -19.59 -18.33 -8.45
C ARG A 421 -18.24 -19.02 -8.57
N SER A 422 -18.03 -20.04 -7.74
CA SER A 422 -16.94 -21.00 -7.90
C SER A 422 -17.56 -22.38 -8.00
N TRP A 423 -17.22 -23.09 -9.07
CA TRP A 423 -17.56 -24.50 -9.24
C TRP A 423 -16.34 -25.36 -9.00
N VAL A 424 -16.55 -26.58 -8.54
CA VAL A 424 -15.51 -27.60 -8.35
C VAL A 424 -16.02 -28.90 -8.96
N ASP A 425 -15.55 -29.21 -10.17
CA ASP A 425 -15.93 -30.44 -10.87
C ASP A 425 -15.36 -31.69 -10.17
N GLY A 426 -16.06 -32.82 -10.26
CA GLY A 426 -15.63 -34.08 -9.65
C GLY A 426 -14.35 -34.68 -10.26
N SER A 427 -14.01 -34.29 -11.48
CA SER A 427 -12.77 -34.68 -12.18
C SER A 427 -12.36 -33.59 -13.17
N VAL A 428 -11.09 -33.61 -13.60
CA VAL A 428 -10.59 -32.72 -14.66
C VAL A 428 -11.43 -32.92 -15.92
N GLN A 429 -11.93 -31.80 -16.46
CA GLN A 429 -12.74 -31.76 -17.66
C GLN A 429 -11.93 -31.19 -18.82
N SER A 430 -12.49 -31.23 -20.04
CA SER A 430 -11.86 -30.67 -21.24
C SER A 430 -12.82 -29.84 -22.07
N TRP A 431 -12.30 -28.78 -22.70
CA TRP A 431 -12.99 -27.99 -23.70
C TRP A 431 -12.12 -27.88 -24.96
N ASN A 432 -12.68 -28.12 -26.15
CA ASN A 432 -11.95 -28.16 -27.42
C ASN A 432 -10.69 -29.07 -27.41
N GLY A 433 -10.77 -30.19 -26.68
CA GLY A 433 -9.66 -31.15 -26.57
C GLY A 433 -8.53 -30.71 -25.63
N GLN A 434 -8.65 -29.57 -24.95
CA GLN A 434 -7.70 -29.10 -23.94
C GLN A 434 -8.29 -29.26 -22.53
N PRO A 435 -7.56 -29.84 -21.57
CA PRO A 435 -8.04 -29.95 -20.20
C PRO A 435 -8.08 -28.58 -19.50
N TYR A 436 -8.86 -28.48 -18.43
CA TYR A 436 -8.83 -27.34 -17.50
C TYR A 436 -8.95 -27.81 -16.05
N VAL A 437 -8.45 -26.99 -15.13
CA VAL A 437 -8.49 -27.28 -13.69
C VAL A 437 -9.93 -27.43 -13.22
N GLN A 438 -10.21 -28.40 -12.34
CA GLN A 438 -11.56 -28.73 -11.85
C GLN A 438 -12.33 -27.52 -11.32
N ARG A 439 -11.61 -26.57 -10.71
CA ARG A 439 -12.19 -25.33 -10.25
C ARG A 439 -12.25 -24.30 -11.36
N HIS A 440 -13.42 -23.70 -11.53
CA HIS A 440 -13.65 -22.61 -12.46
C HIS A 440 -14.64 -21.61 -11.86
N TYR A 441 -14.70 -20.42 -12.44
CA TYR A 441 -15.37 -19.27 -11.85
C TYR A 441 -16.29 -18.58 -12.84
N ASP A 442 -17.31 -17.92 -12.31
CA ASP A 442 -18.11 -16.94 -13.03
C ASP A 442 -18.22 -15.71 -12.14
N ILE A 443 -17.67 -14.60 -12.60
CA ILE A 443 -17.74 -13.32 -11.92
C ILE A 443 -18.44 -12.39 -12.87
N THR A 444 -19.69 -12.02 -12.54
CA THR A 444 -20.54 -11.20 -13.39
C THR A 444 -20.94 -9.90 -12.67
N PRO A 445 -20.47 -8.75 -13.14
CA PRO A 445 -20.92 -7.43 -12.71
C PRO A 445 -22.38 -7.17 -13.07
N ALA A 446 -23.08 -6.43 -12.20
CA ALA A 446 -24.43 -5.97 -12.49
C ALA A 446 -24.46 -4.84 -13.55
N VAL A 447 -23.35 -4.11 -13.72
CA VAL A 447 -23.24 -2.95 -14.61
C VAL A 447 -22.03 -3.13 -15.51
N ASP A 448 -22.20 -2.82 -16.80
CA ASP A 448 -21.14 -2.78 -17.80
C ASP A 448 -20.26 -4.04 -17.87
N ALA A 449 -20.85 -5.23 -17.65
CA ALA A 449 -20.12 -6.49 -17.55
C ALA A 449 -19.20 -6.77 -18.76
N ALA A 450 -19.50 -6.25 -19.96
CA ALA A 450 -18.69 -6.43 -21.15
C ALA A 450 -17.47 -5.48 -21.24
N THR A 451 -17.47 -4.37 -20.51
CA THR A 451 -16.46 -3.30 -20.63
C THR A 451 -15.80 -2.93 -19.30
N ALA A 452 -16.34 -3.40 -18.18
CA ALA A 452 -15.79 -3.16 -16.86
C ALA A 452 -14.38 -3.73 -16.72
N THR A 453 -13.53 -2.99 -16.00
CA THR A 453 -12.12 -3.33 -15.78
C THR A 453 -11.80 -3.52 -14.30
N ALA A 454 -11.05 -4.59 -13.98
CA ALA A 454 -10.50 -4.80 -12.64
C ALA A 454 -9.24 -5.69 -12.68
N ARG A 455 -8.54 -5.75 -11.55
CA ARG A 455 -7.56 -6.81 -11.26
C ARG A 455 -8.28 -7.90 -10.47
N VAL A 456 -8.27 -9.12 -11.00
CA VAL A 456 -8.92 -10.30 -10.39
C VAL A 456 -7.83 -11.21 -9.84
N THR A 457 -8.11 -11.87 -8.71
CA THR A 457 -7.30 -12.97 -8.17
C THR A 457 -8.19 -14.19 -7.98
N LEU A 458 -7.81 -15.29 -8.59
CA LEU A 458 -8.45 -16.60 -8.47
C LEU A 458 -7.61 -17.52 -7.59
N TYR A 459 -8.24 -18.50 -6.94
CA TYR A 459 -7.57 -19.33 -5.94
C TYR A 459 -7.68 -20.82 -6.24
N PHE A 460 -6.57 -21.56 -6.14
CA PHE A 460 -6.54 -22.99 -6.47
C PHE A 460 -5.72 -23.77 -5.44
N THR A 461 -6.13 -24.98 -5.12
CA THR A 461 -5.32 -25.90 -4.31
C THR A 461 -4.20 -26.52 -5.15
N GLN A 462 -3.11 -26.95 -4.52
CA GLN A 462 -2.07 -27.73 -5.21
C GLN A 462 -2.65 -29.05 -5.76
N ALA A 463 -3.56 -29.70 -5.03
CA ALA A 463 -4.19 -30.94 -5.46
C ALA A 463 -4.99 -30.81 -6.76
N GLU A 464 -5.63 -29.65 -6.99
CA GLU A 464 -6.34 -29.36 -8.24
C GLU A 464 -5.36 -29.22 -9.43
N PHE A 465 -4.17 -28.63 -9.22
CA PHE A 465 -3.11 -28.57 -10.22
C PHE A 465 -2.48 -29.95 -10.47
N ASP A 466 -2.28 -30.74 -9.42
CA ASP A 466 -1.75 -32.10 -9.54
C ASP A 466 -2.73 -33.00 -10.32
N ALA A 467 -4.03 -32.89 -10.06
CA ALA A 467 -5.06 -33.59 -10.81
C ALA A 467 -5.05 -33.23 -12.30
N PHE A 468 -4.92 -31.93 -12.62
CA PHE A 468 -4.73 -31.46 -13.99
C PHE A 468 -3.46 -32.06 -14.62
N ASN A 469 -2.37 -32.10 -13.86
CA ASN A 469 -1.07 -32.62 -14.31
C ASN A 469 -1.08 -34.12 -14.62
N LEU A 470 -2.11 -34.87 -14.23
CA LEU A 470 -2.27 -36.27 -14.65
C LEU A 470 -2.82 -36.41 -16.07
N THR A 471 -3.49 -35.39 -16.61
CA THR A 471 -4.15 -35.44 -17.92
C THR A 471 -3.54 -34.47 -18.95
N GLY A 472 -3.05 -33.31 -18.51
CA GLY A 472 -2.49 -32.27 -19.37
C GLY A 472 -1.11 -32.63 -19.95
N THR A 473 -0.89 -32.30 -21.23
CA THR A 473 0.41 -32.45 -21.90
C THR A 473 1.44 -31.48 -21.32
N ASN A 474 1.05 -30.21 -21.16
CA ASN A 474 1.81 -29.21 -20.42
C ASN A 474 1.39 -29.23 -18.97
N LYS A 475 2.34 -29.02 -18.06
CA LYS A 475 2.09 -29.10 -16.62
C LYS A 475 1.92 -27.70 -16.02
N LEU A 476 0.95 -27.58 -15.13
CA LEU A 476 0.82 -26.51 -14.15
C LEU A 476 1.86 -26.70 -13.01
N PRO A 477 2.10 -25.69 -12.16
CA PRO A 477 3.10 -25.79 -11.10
C PRO A 477 2.90 -27.00 -10.21
N THR A 478 3.94 -27.81 -10.06
CA THR A 478 4.01 -28.91 -9.06
C THR A 478 4.42 -28.41 -7.66
N GLY A 479 4.78 -27.13 -7.56
CA GLY A 479 5.09 -26.43 -6.32
C GLY A 479 5.61 -25.01 -6.59
N PRO A 480 5.86 -24.21 -5.53
CA PRO A 480 6.28 -22.80 -5.67
C PRO A 480 7.62 -22.57 -6.37
N ALA A 481 8.47 -23.60 -6.46
CA ALA A 481 9.77 -23.53 -7.15
C ALA A 481 9.71 -23.97 -8.63
N ASP A 482 8.55 -24.41 -9.11
CA ASP A 482 8.36 -24.90 -10.48
C ASP A 482 8.13 -23.73 -11.45
N GLU A 483 9.19 -23.04 -11.82
CA GLU A 483 9.15 -21.87 -12.72
C GLU A 483 8.53 -22.20 -14.08
N GLN A 484 8.75 -23.41 -14.60
CA GLN A 484 8.18 -23.83 -15.89
C GLN A 484 6.69 -24.08 -15.78
N GLY A 485 6.24 -24.77 -14.72
CA GLY A 485 4.82 -24.96 -14.45
C GLY A 485 4.09 -23.62 -14.27
N ILE A 486 4.74 -22.65 -13.60
CA ILE A 486 4.23 -21.28 -13.45
C ILE A 486 4.11 -20.60 -14.81
N ALA A 487 5.16 -20.67 -15.63
CA ALA A 487 5.16 -20.06 -16.95
C ALA A 487 4.12 -20.68 -17.90
N ASN A 488 3.78 -21.95 -17.74
CA ASN A 488 2.80 -22.64 -18.58
C ASN A 488 1.34 -22.22 -18.30
N LEU A 489 1.06 -21.64 -17.13
CA LEU A 489 -0.30 -21.37 -16.69
C LEU A 489 -0.99 -20.36 -17.61
N ARG A 490 -2.23 -20.65 -17.99
CA ARG A 490 -3.10 -19.76 -18.76
C ARG A 490 -4.44 -19.61 -18.08
N VAL A 491 -5.02 -18.42 -18.22
CA VAL A 491 -6.40 -18.16 -17.81
C VAL A 491 -7.25 -18.02 -19.07
N TRP A 492 -8.25 -18.88 -19.23
CA TRP A 492 -9.31 -18.65 -20.19
C TRP A 492 -10.36 -17.74 -19.59
N GLN A 493 -10.67 -16.65 -20.30
CA GLN A 493 -11.81 -15.79 -20.04
C GLN A 493 -12.90 -16.07 -21.09
N PHE A 494 -14.11 -16.34 -20.63
CA PHE A 494 -15.28 -16.54 -21.48
C PHE A 494 -16.24 -15.38 -21.29
N HIS A 495 -16.52 -14.63 -22.35
CA HIS A 495 -17.45 -13.50 -22.31
C HIS A 495 -18.91 -13.95 -22.43
N GLY A 496 -19.85 -13.09 -22.03
CA GLY A 496 -21.29 -13.39 -22.15
C GLY A 496 -21.80 -14.26 -21.01
N THR A 497 -23.01 -14.80 -21.08
CA THR A 497 -23.65 -15.47 -19.95
C THR A 497 -23.60 -17.00 -20.07
N SER A 498 -23.55 -17.70 -18.94
CA SER A 498 -23.75 -19.15 -18.86
C SER A 498 -24.71 -19.51 -17.72
N THR A 499 -25.54 -20.53 -17.97
CA THR A 499 -26.42 -21.11 -16.93
C THR A 499 -25.72 -22.16 -16.08
N SER A 500 -24.74 -22.88 -16.64
CA SER A 500 -24.02 -23.95 -15.95
C SER A 500 -22.65 -23.53 -15.41
N GLY A 501 -22.08 -22.43 -15.91
CA GLY A 501 -20.71 -22.00 -15.60
C GLY A 501 -19.62 -22.77 -16.32
N THR A 502 -19.98 -23.82 -17.06
CA THR A 502 -19.02 -24.74 -17.68
C THR A 502 -18.30 -24.04 -18.84
N PRO A 503 -16.96 -24.12 -18.94
CA PRO A 503 -16.20 -23.68 -20.11
C PRO A 503 -16.83 -24.16 -21.44
N GLY A 504 -17.09 -23.21 -22.35
CA GLY A 504 -17.75 -23.47 -23.64
C GLY A 504 -19.27 -23.29 -23.68
N THR A 505 -19.94 -23.04 -22.55
CA THR A 505 -21.40 -22.78 -22.52
C THR A 505 -21.75 -21.29 -22.50
N TYR A 506 -20.73 -20.42 -22.47
CA TYR A 506 -20.89 -18.98 -22.49
C TYR A 506 -21.28 -18.47 -23.88
N SER A 507 -22.13 -17.44 -23.92
CA SER A 507 -22.66 -16.90 -25.19
C SER A 507 -21.68 -16.05 -26.00
N GLY A 508 -20.57 -15.62 -25.41
CA GLY A 508 -19.57 -14.74 -26.03
C GLY A 508 -18.27 -15.43 -26.43
N ALA A 509 -17.31 -14.63 -26.87
CA ALA A 509 -15.99 -15.10 -27.29
C ALA A 509 -15.15 -15.59 -26.09
N GLN A 510 -14.18 -16.45 -26.38
CA GLN A 510 -13.15 -16.86 -25.44
C GLN A 510 -11.85 -16.10 -25.73
N GLU A 511 -11.20 -15.63 -24.68
CA GLU A 511 -9.88 -15.00 -24.72
C GLU A 511 -8.93 -15.73 -23.78
N THR A 512 -7.64 -15.77 -24.13
CA THR A 512 -6.59 -16.38 -23.30
C THR A 512 -5.71 -15.29 -22.73
N ILE A 513 -5.60 -15.27 -21.40
CA ILE A 513 -4.75 -14.36 -20.65
C ILE A 513 -3.50 -15.12 -20.19
N ASP A 514 -2.35 -14.49 -20.40
CA ASP A 514 -1.05 -14.90 -19.88
C ASP A 514 -0.74 -14.04 -18.63
N PRO A 515 -1.07 -14.50 -17.41
CA PRO A 515 -0.74 -13.76 -16.20
C PRO A 515 0.78 -13.66 -16.03
N ALA A 516 1.27 -12.56 -15.45
CA ALA A 516 2.68 -12.44 -15.14
C ALA A 516 3.09 -13.55 -14.14
N ASN A 517 4.27 -14.15 -14.32
CA ASN A 517 4.76 -15.18 -13.38
C ASN A 517 4.81 -14.68 -11.93
N THR A 518 5.08 -13.39 -11.71
CA THR A 518 5.05 -12.75 -10.38
C THR A 518 3.66 -12.63 -9.77
N ASP A 519 2.61 -12.79 -10.58
CA ASP A 519 1.20 -12.76 -10.18
C ASP A 519 0.64 -14.16 -9.91
N ILE A 520 1.46 -15.22 -10.03
CA ILE A 520 1.13 -16.61 -9.68
C ILE A 520 1.89 -16.97 -8.41
N VAL A 521 1.23 -16.82 -7.26
CA VAL A 521 1.88 -16.89 -5.94
C VAL A 521 1.31 -18.03 -5.11
N TRP A 522 2.20 -18.83 -4.52
CA TRP A 522 1.81 -19.81 -3.51
C TRP A 522 1.68 -19.14 -2.13
N ASN A 523 0.49 -19.18 -1.54
CA ASN A 523 0.27 -18.76 -0.16
C ASN A 523 0.48 -19.96 0.77
N SER A 524 1.68 -20.05 1.34
CA SER A 524 2.06 -21.14 2.25
C SER A 524 1.31 -21.13 3.59
N ALA A 525 0.82 -19.97 4.04
CA ALA A 525 0.02 -19.88 5.26
C ALA A 525 -1.39 -20.46 5.09
N ARG A 526 -1.92 -20.43 3.86
CA ARG A 526 -3.29 -20.86 3.54
C ARG A 526 -3.36 -22.14 2.70
N ASN A 527 -2.24 -22.60 2.15
CA ASN A 527 -2.11 -23.77 1.28
C ASN A 527 -2.93 -23.68 -0.01
N TYR A 528 -2.89 -22.52 -0.67
CA TYR A 528 -3.46 -22.33 -2.01
C TYR A 528 -2.59 -21.42 -2.88
N TRP A 529 -2.76 -21.55 -4.18
CA TRP A 529 -2.28 -20.64 -5.21
C TRP A 529 -3.18 -19.42 -5.33
N GLN A 530 -2.59 -18.27 -5.60
CA GLN A 530 -3.21 -17.01 -5.97
C GLN A 530 -2.79 -16.69 -7.40
N VAL A 531 -3.75 -16.62 -8.31
CA VAL A 531 -3.51 -16.30 -9.73
C VAL A 531 -4.15 -14.95 -10.02
N SER A 532 -3.33 -13.90 -10.11
CA SER A 532 -3.79 -12.53 -10.34
C SER A 532 -3.60 -12.09 -11.80
N PHE A 533 -4.54 -11.31 -12.32
CA PHE A 533 -4.48 -10.77 -13.69
C PHE A 533 -5.44 -9.58 -13.85
N ASN A 534 -5.18 -8.73 -14.84
CA ASN A 534 -6.10 -7.66 -15.22
C ASN A 534 -7.08 -8.18 -16.27
N VAL A 535 -8.34 -7.75 -16.17
CA VAL A 535 -9.40 -8.12 -17.11
C VAL A 535 -10.12 -6.89 -17.65
N THR A 536 -10.58 -7.00 -18.89
CA THR A 536 -11.61 -6.15 -19.47
C THR A 536 -12.77 -7.05 -19.86
N GLY A 537 -13.98 -6.68 -19.45
CA GLY A 537 -15.10 -7.59 -19.54
C GLY A 537 -15.01 -8.69 -18.49
N PHE A 538 -16.15 -9.24 -18.13
CA PHE A 538 -16.31 -10.19 -17.05
C PHE A 538 -17.26 -11.28 -17.50
N SER A 539 -16.96 -12.52 -17.07
CA SER A 539 -17.90 -13.65 -17.02
C SER A 539 -17.17 -14.89 -16.51
N GLY A 540 -16.89 -15.88 -17.35
CA GLY A 540 -16.31 -17.17 -16.96
C GLY A 540 -14.79 -17.15 -16.94
N PHE A 541 -14.18 -17.80 -15.95
CA PHE A 541 -12.74 -18.01 -15.86
C PHE A 541 -12.38 -19.46 -15.55
N ALA A 542 -11.42 -20.01 -16.29
CA ALA A 542 -10.87 -21.35 -16.07
C ALA A 542 -9.35 -21.36 -16.28
N ILE A 543 -8.64 -22.27 -15.61
CA ILE A 543 -7.19 -22.42 -15.76
C ILE A 543 -6.86 -23.60 -16.68
N THR A 544 -5.95 -23.38 -17.61
CA THR A 544 -5.33 -24.43 -18.44
C THR A 544 -3.81 -24.24 -18.47
N ALA A 545 -3.11 -25.08 -19.21
CA ALA A 545 -1.67 -24.98 -19.44
C ALA A 545 -1.33 -25.01 -20.94
N GLU A 546 -0.62 -23.99 -21.40
CA GLU A 546 -0.03 -23.94 -22.75
C GLU A 546 1.49 -23.90 -22.61
N ALA A 547 2.21 -24.52 -23.55
CA ALA A 547 3.66 -24.50 -23.52
C ALA A 547 4.14 -23.07 -23.73
N THR A 548 4.91 -22.56 -22.77
CA THR A 548 5.61 -21.29 -22.92
C THR A 548 7.10 -21.50 -22.83
N THR A 549 7.83 -20.76 -23.65
CA THR A 549 9.26 -20.62 -23.47
C THR A 549 9.48 -19.64 -22.32
N LEU A 550 10.09 -20.11 -21.24
CA LEU A 550 10.65 -19.20 -20.23
C LEU A 550 11.62 -18.25 -20.94
N PRO A 551 11.60 -16.93 -20.67
CA PRO A 551 12.58 -16.01 -21.23
C PRO A 551 14.00 -16.50 -20.91
N LEU A 552 14.77 -16.79 -21.96
CA LEU A 552 16.15 -17.26 -21.82
C LEU A 552 16.98 -16.27 -20.98
N VAL A 553 17.60 -16.78 -19.90
CA VAL A 553 18.44 -15.95 -19.03
C VAL A 553 19.89 -16.01 -19.49
N LEU A 554 20.45 -14.85 -19.89
CA LEU A 554 21.88 -14.70 -20.11
C LEU A 554 22.59 -14.50 -18.76
N THR A 555 23.55 -15.36 -18.45
CA THR A 555 24.46 -15.16 -17.31
C THR A 555 25.64 -14.26 -17.70
N SER A 556 26.03 -14.26 -18.98
CA SER A 556 27.04 -13.32 -19.49
C SER A 556 26.89 -13.07 -20.98
N PHE A 557 27.27 -11.87 -21.44
CA PHE A 557 27.51 -11.56 -22.84
C PHE A 557 28.69 -10.60 -22.93
N ASN A 558 29.79 -11.06 -23.52
CA ASN A 558 31.07 -10.37 -23.55
C ASN A 558 31.67 -10.37 -24.96
N GLY A 559 32.58 -9.44 -25.21
CA GLY A 559 33.32 -9.35 -26.46
C GLY A 559 34.78 -9.00 -26.17
N ARG A 560 35.70 -9.54 -26.96
CA ARG A 560 37.12 -9.18 -26.91
C ARG A 560 37.74 -9.13 -28.29
N LEU A 561 38.68 -8.22 -28.48
CA LEU A 561 39.51 -8.15 -29.68
C LEU A 561 40.53 -9.30 -29.66
N GLN A 562 40.71 -9.97 -30.80
CA GLN A 562 41.73 -10.99 -31.01
C GLN A 562 43.00 -10.40 -31.66
N PRO A 563 44.15 -11.08 -31.59
CA PRO A 563 45.42 -10.61 -32.18
C PRO A 563 45.37 -10.36 -33.69
N ASP A 564 44.46 -11.01 -34.42
CA ASP A 564 44.24 -10.83 -35.86
C ASP A 564 43.25 -9.69 -36.18
N ASN A 565 42.91 -8.88 -35.17
CA ASN A 565 41.89 -7.84 -35.21
C ASN A 565 40.45 -8.35 -35.44
N SER A 566 40.13 -9.63 -35.33
CA SER A 566 38.73 -10.07 -35.28
C SER A 566 38.13 -9.79 -33.88
N VAL A 567 36.80 -9.71 -33.78
CA VAL A 567 36.12 -9.57 -32.48
C VAL A 567 35.47 -10.90 -32.11
N LEU A 568 35.90 -11.51 -31.00
CA LEU A 568 35.27 -12.70 -30.44
C LEU A 568 34.19 -12.29 -29.45
N LEU A 569 32.96 -12.67 -29.75
CA LEU A 569 31.81 -12.57 -28.87
C LEU A 569 31.61 -13.90 -28.15
N THR A 570 31.35 -13.87 -26.85
CA THR A 570 31.06 -15.06 -26.05
C THR A 570 29.90 -14.79 -25.12
N TRP A 571 28.98 -15.74 -24.99
CA TRP A 571 27.89 -15.66 -24.01
C TRP A 571 27.64 -17.00 -23.34
N THR A 572 27.04 -16.92 -22.16
CA THR A 572 26.60 -18.09 -21.40
C THR A 572 25.15 -17.94 -21.03
N THR A 573 24.41 -19.03 -21.13
CA THR A 573 23.00 -19.14 -20.74
C THR A 573 22.88 -19.88 -19.42
N ALA A 574 21.84 -19.57 -18.64
CA ALA A 574 21.38 -20.43 -17.56
C ALA A 574 19.96 -20.90 -17.85
N GLY A 575 19.69 -22.17 -17.59
CA GLY A 575 18.35 -22.75 -17.75
C GLY A 575 17.81 -22.65 -19.18
N GLU A 576 18.66 -22.84 -20.19
CA GLU A 576 18.24 -22.81 -21.58
C GLU A 576 17.19 -23.90 -21.84
N PHE A 577 16.05 -23.51 -22.41
CA PHE A 577 14.97 -24.41 -22.77
C PHE A 577 14.21 -23.82 -23.97
N ASN A 578 13.96 -24.64 -25.01
CA ASN A 578 13.25 -24.24 -26.24
C ASN A 578 13.79 -23.01 -26.99
N THR A 579 15.06 -22.65 -26.79
CA THR A 579 15.77 -21.68 -27.63
C THR A 579 16.15 -22.34 -28.97
N ASP A 580 15.85 -21.70 -30.09
CA ASP A 580 16.22 -22.19 -31.42
C ASP A 580 17.64 -21.74 -31.80
N HIS A 581 17.88 -20.42 -31.74
CA HIS A 581 19.19 -19.85 -32.06
C HIS A 581 19.38 -18.44 -31.50
N PHE A 582 20.63 -17.99 -31.52
CA PHE A 582 21.05 -16.64 -31.24
C PHE A 582 21.38 -15.94 -32.55
N GLU A 583 20.76 -14.78 -32.79
CA GLU A 583 21.17 -13.87 -33.86
C GLU A 583 22.13 -12.82 -33.28
N ILE A 584 23.29 -12.67 -33.91
CA ILE A 584 24.28 -11.67 -33.53
C ILE A 584 24.03 -10.44 -34.39
N TRP A 585 23.77 -9.32 -33.74
CA TRP A 585 23.51 -8.05 -34.42
C TRP A 585 24.61 -7.04 -34.10
N ARG A 586 25.12 -6.37 -35.12
CA ARG A 586 26.17 -5.35 -35.03
C ARG A 586 25.65 -3.99 -35.45
N SER A 587 26.19 -2.94 -34.84
CA SER A 587 26.00 -1.55 -35.23
C SER A 587 27.32 -0.77 -35.12
N TYR A 588 27.52 0.24 -35.97
CA TYR A 588 28.68 1.15 -35.91
C TYR A 588 28.34 2.49 -35.21
N ASP A 589 27.08 2.89 -35.21
CA ASP A 589 26.55 4.13 -34.62
C ASP A 589 25.91 3.92 -33.24
N GLY A 590 25.58 2.67 -32.89
CA GLY A 590 24.87 2.28 -31.67
C GLY A 590 23.34 2.27 -31.80
N SER A 591 22.81 2.66 -32.97
CA SER A 591 21.36 2.78 -33.25
C SER A 591 20.89 1.89 -34.40
N SER A 592 21.67 1.80 -35.48
CA SER A 592 21.35 1.05 -36.69
C SER A 592 22.05 -0.30 -36.62
N TYR A 593 21.28 -1.37 -36.34
CA TYR A 593 21.82 -2.72 -36.21
C TYR A 593 21.51 -3.58 -37.44
N GLU A 594 22.50 -4.35 -37.87
CA GLU A 594 22.38 -5.38 -38.92
C GLU A 594 22.73 -6.77 -38.36
N PRO A 595 22.10 -7.86 -38.84
CA PRO A 595 22.44 -9.21 -38.43
C PRO A 595 23.75 -9.63 -39.11
N ILE A 596 24.73 -10.08 -38.32
CA ILE A 596 26.04 -10.51 -38.82
C ILE A 596 26.28 -12.01 -38.71
N GLY A 597 25.43 -12.73 -37.96
CA GLY A 597 25.58 -14.18 -37.79
C GLY A 597 24.45 -14.82 -37.01
N LYS A 598 24.38 -16.15 -37.07
CA LYS A 598 23.45 -16.98 -36.31
C LYS A 598 24.21 -18.16 -35.69
N VAL A 599 23.94 -18.45 -34.42
CA VAL A 599 24.49 -19.62 -33.71
C VAL A 599 23.32 -20.43 -33.17
N LYS A 600 23.23 -21.70 -33.60
CA LYS A 600 22.17 -22.60 -33.14
C LYS A 600 22.34 -22.90 -31.65
N ALA A 601 21.24 -22.94 -30.91
CA ALA A 601 21.21 -23.38 -29.53
C ALA A 601 21.66 -24.84 -29.40
N ALA A 602 22.43 -25.15 -28.35
CA ALA A 602 22.93 -26.49 -28.05
C ALA A 602 21.86 -27.38 -27.40
N GLY A 603 20.70 -26.81 -27.02
CA GLY A 603 19.61 -27.52 -26.37
C GLY A 603 19.51 -27.15 -24.88
N SER A 604 18.92 -28.02 -24.08
CA SER A 604 18.58 -27.70 -22.70
C SER A 604 19.79 -27.64 -21.75
N GLY A 605 19.84 -26.65 -20.85
CA GLY A 605 20.86 -26.56 -19.79
C GLY A 605 21.66 -25.25 -19.75
N ASN A 606 22.84 -25.27 -19.13
CA ASN A 606 23.74 -24.12 -19.10
C ASN A 606 24.77 -24.28 -20.21
N ASN A 607 24.70 -23.44 -21.23
CA ASN A 607 25.55 -23.57 -22.40
C ASN A 607 26.42 -22.32 -22.60
N GLY A 608 27.60 -22.55 -23.17
CA GLY A 608 28.52 -21.49 -23.59
C GLY A 608 28.59 -21.43 -25.11
N TYR A 609 28.53 -20.21 -25.65
CA TYR A 609 28.53 -19.96 -27.09
C TYR A 609 29.56 -18.91 -27.46
N SER A 610 29.98 -18.94 -28.72
CA SER A 610 30.88 -17.95 -29.27
C SER A 610 30.61 -17.64 -30.73
N TYR A 611 30.91 -16.41 -31.15
CA TYR A 611 30.86 -15.97 -32.53
C TYR A 611 32.02 -15.02 -32.82
N THR A 612 32.72 -15.21 -33.94
CA THR A 612 33.83 -14.33 -34.35
C THR A 612 33.39 -13.41 -35.49
N ASP A 613 33.44 -12.10 -35.25
CA ASP A 613 33.21 -11.06 -36.25
C ASP A 613 34.53 -10.61 -36.90
N ASN A 614 34.73 -11.01 -38.16
CA ASN A 614 35.87 -10.61 -38.98
C ASN A 614 35.69 -9.25 -39.67
N GLY A 615 34.46 -8.72 -39.72
CA GLY A 615 34.12 -7.46 -40.41
C GLY A 615 34.09 -6.23 -39.51
N ALA A 616 34.49 -6.36 -38.24
CA ALA A 616 34.45 -5.30 -37.25
C ALA A 616 35.28 -4.06 -37.68
N GLN A 617 34.79 -2.85 -37.39
CA GLN A 617 35.46 -1.57 -37.69
C GLN A 617 36.08 -0.93 -36.43
N GLU A 618 36.41 0.37 -36.46
CA GLU A 618 36.99 1.09 -35.32
C GLU A 618 36.08 1.03 -34.08
N LYS A 619 34.76 1.15 -34.27
CA LYS A 619 33.76 1.17 -33.21
C LYS A 619 32.62 0.22 -33.54
N ASN A 620 32.38 -0.77 -32.69
CA ASN A 620 31.34 -1.77 -32.91
C ASN A 620 30.49 -1.92 -31.65
N TYR A 621 29.19 -1.99 -31.84
CA TYR A 621 28.19 -2.30 -30.84
C TYR A 621 27.55 -3.64 -31.18
N TYR A 622 27.47 -4.54 -30.21
CA TYR A 622 26.88 -5.85 -30.41
C TYR A 622 25.73 -6.10 -29.44
N ARG A 623 24.74 -6.84 -29.92
CA ARG A 623 23.66 -7.39 -29.11
C ARG A 623 23.25 -8.76 -29.66
N LEU A 624 22.63 -9.56 -28.81
CA LEU A 624 22.00 -10.81 -29.20
C LEU A 624 20.50 -10.62 -29.33
N LEU A 625 19.93 -11.22 -30.37
CA LEU A 625 18.52 -11.57 -30.44
C LEU A 625 18.41 -13.06 -30.12
N MET A 626 17.87 -13.39 -28.95
CA MET A 626 17.65 -14.77 -28.53
C MET A 626 16.29 -15.19 -29.04
N ARG A 627 16.24 -16.13 -29.98
CA ARG A 627 15.00 -16.61 -30.59
C ARG A 627 14.62 -17.97 -30.06
N ASP A 628 13.35 -18.10 -29.74
CA ASP A 628 12.73 -19.34 -29.32
C ASP A 628 12.23 -20.14 -30.54
N ILE A 629 12.00 -21.44 -30.35
CA ILE A 629 11.46 -22.35 -31.40
C ILE A 629 10.08 -21.88 -31.91
N ASP A 630 9.32 -21.15 -31.09
CA ASP A 630 8.02 -20.58 -31.45
C ASP A 630 8.11 -19.21 -32.17
N GLY A 631 9.32 -18.69 -32.39
CA GLY A 631 9.58 -17.45 -33.11
C GLY A 631 9.58 -16.17 -32.26
N ARG A 632 9.28 -16.24 -30.96
CA ARG A 632 9.43 -15.10 -30.02
C ARG A 632 10.91 -14.80 -29.81
N PHE A 633 11.21 -13.56 -29.38
CA PHE A 633 12.60 -13.16 -29.13
C PHE A 633 12.78 -12.18 -27.98
N THR A 634 13.91 -12.30 -27.29
CA THR A 634 14.39 -11.35 -26.26
C THR A 634 15.74 -10.75 -26.68
N ARG A 635 16.04 -9.52 -26.25
CA ARG A 635 17.31 -8.83 -26.57
C ARG A 635 18.26 -8.83 -25.39
N SER A 636 19.55 -9.00 -25.64
CA SER A 636 20.58 -8.78 -24.62
C SER A 636 20.83 -7.29 -24.36
N GLN A 637 21.59 -7.01 -23.30
CA GLN A 637 22.33 -5.75 -23.19
C GLN A 637 23.28 -5.54 -24.39
N ILE A 638 23.62 -4.27 -24.67
CA ILE A 638 24.55 -3.90 -25.73
C ILE A 638 25.97 -3.85 -25.16
N ILE A 639 26.92 -4.47 -25.85
CA ILE A 639 28.35 -4.35 -25.53
C ILE A 639 29.08 -3.58 -26.63
N GLN A 640 30.10 -2.82 -26.28
CA GLN A 640 30.88 -2.01 -27.21
C GLN A 640 32.34 -2.50 -27.27
N ILE A 641 32.86 -2.73 -28.47
CA ILE A 641 34.25 -3.11 -28.72
C ILE A 641 34.90 -2.11 -29.68
N ARG A 642 36.09 -1.61 -29.32
CA ARG A 642 36.86 -0.68 -30.15
C ARG A 642 38.13 -1.36 -30.69
N LYS A 643 38.39 -1.20 -31.98
CA LYS A 643 39.68 -1.57 -32.58
C LYS A 643 40.70 -0.44 -32.39
N PRO A 644 41.98 -0.74 -32.12
CA PRO A 644 43.05 0.22 -32.25
C PRO A 644 43.11 0.74 -33.70
N LYS A 645 43.23 2.06 -33.86
CA LYS A 645 43.35 2.70 -35.17
C LYS A 645 44.72 2.37 -35.78
N THR A 646 44.76 1.58 -36.84
CA THR A 646 45.96 1.35 -37.68
C THR A 646 45.94 2.30 -38.85
N ASP A 647 46.49 3.51 -38.69
CA ASP A 647 47.00 4.33 -39.79
C ASP A 647 48.07 5.26 -39.23
N GLN A 648 49.31 5.17 -39.74
CA GLN A 648 50.25 6.29 -39.62
C GLN A 648 49.73 7.42 -40.51
N SER A 649 49.87 8.68 -40.10
CA SER A 649 49.38 9.82 -40.89
C SER A 649 50.38 10.15 -41.99
N THR A 650 49.90 10.37 -43.22
CA THR A 650 50.74 10.86 -44.32
C THR A 650 51.15 12.31 -44.02
N ILE A 651 52.45 12.61 -44.02
CA ILE A 651 52.96 13.94 -43.68
C ILE A 651 53.88 14.50 -44.76
N LEU A 652 53.93 15.84 -44.85
CA LEU A 652 54.91 16.60 -45.62
C LEU A 652 55.93 17.25 -44.70
N TYR A 653 57.22 17.03 -44.96
CA TYR A 653 58.30 17.67 -44.21
C TYR A 653 59.54 17.96 -45.07
N PRO A 654 60.33 19.00 -44.75
CA PRO A 654 59.98 20.07 -43.81
C PRO A 654 58.81 20.92 -44.36
N ASN A 655 57.95 21.42 -43.48
CA ASN A 655 56.83 22.28 -43.86
C ASN A 655 56.60 23.33 -42.75
N PRO A 656 56.93 24.62 -42.98
CA PRO A 656 57.25 25.26 -44.27
C PRO A 656 58.57 24.79 -44.92
N SER A 657 58.66 24.90 -46.25
CA SER A 657 59.84 24.47 -47.03
C SER A 657 60.38 25.56 -47.94
N ILE A 658 61.67 25.52 -48.26
CA ILE A 658 62.33 26.46 -49.19
C ILE A 658 62.51 25.79 -50.57
N ASP A 659 63.25 24.68 -50.66
CA ASP A 659 63.61 24.09 -51.98
C ASP A 659 63.11 22.66 -52.22
N LEU A 660 63.00 21.87 -51.15
CA LEU A 660 62.68 20.45 -51.21
C LEU A 660 61.66 20.08 -50.13
N VAL A 661 60.73 19.20 -50.47
CA VAL A 661 59.80 18.59 -49.53
C VAL A 661 59.74 17.09 -49.74
N SER A 662 59.58 16.36 -48.65
CA SER A 662 59.36 14.92 -48.63
C SER A 662 57.95 14.61 -48.18
N ILE A 663 57.28 13.73 -48.92
CA ILE A 663 56.07 13.05 -48.47
C ILE A 663 56.48 11.72 -47.84
N SER A 664 56.06 11.47 -46.60
CA SER A 664 56.09 10.14 -45.99
C SER A 664 54.68 9.61 -45.93
N ILE A 665 54.39 8.54 -46.66
CA ILE A 665 53.05 7.96 -46.73
C ILE A 665 52.74 7.15 -45.48
N GLY A 666 51.52 7.31 -44.99
CA GLY A 666 50.99 6.61 -43.85
C GLY A 666 50.43 5.21 -44.15
N SER A 667 50.26 4.90 -45.44
CA SER A 667 49.67 3.65 -45.93
C SER A 667 50.28 3.20 -47.25
N ASN A 668 50.51 1.89 -47.39
CA ASN A 668 51.09 1.27 -48.59
C ASN A 668 50.15 1.36 -49.81
N ASN A 669 48.86 1.69 -49.63
CA ASN A 669 47.93 1.88 -50.75
C ASN A 669 48.25 3.12 -51.60
N LEU A 670 49.14 3.99 -51.13
CA LEU A 670 49.66 5.13 -51.87
C LEU A 670 50.95 4.82 -52.65
N LEU A 671 51.57 3.65 -52.47
CA LEU A 671 52.72 3.25 -53.28
C LEU A 671 52.31 3.05 -54.74
N HIS A 672 53.17 3.46 -55.66
CA HIS A 672 52.99 3.45 -57.10
C HIS A 672 51.80 4.30 -57.60
N THR A 673 51.34 5.25 -56.77
CA THR A 673 50.30 6.23 -57.13
C THR A 673 50.90 7.59 -57.49
N LYS A 674 50.06 8.51 -58.00
CA LYS A 674 50.44 9.89 -58.26
C LYS A 674 49.68 10.86 -57.36
N ALA A 675 50.42 11.81 -56.80
CA ALA A 675 49.89 12.99 -56.14
C ALA A 675 50.02 14.22 -57.04
N VAL A 676 49.15 15.22 -56.85
CA VAL A 676 49.20 16.50 -57.56
C VAL A 676 49.30 17.66 -56.60
N LEU A 677 50.31 18.49 -56.79
CA LEU A 677 50.46 19.76 -56.08
C LEU A 677 49.65 20.83 -56.82
N THR A 678 48.74 21.50 -56.12
CA THR A 678 47.88 22.56 -56.68
C THR A 678 48.06 23.88 -55.93
N ASN A 679 47.82 25.01 -56.61
CA ASN A 679 47.60 26.29 -55.92
C ASN A 679 46.24 26.31 -55.21
N MET A 680 45.95 27.39 -54.48
CA MET A 680 44.68 27.55 -53.75
C MET A 680 43.45 27.69 -54.67
N GLN A 681 43.65 28.01 -55.96
CA GLN A 681 42.60 28.01 -56.99
C GLN A 681 42.38 26.60 -57.58
N GLY A 682 43.12 25.59 -57.14
CA GLY A 682 43.00 24.20 -57.59
C GLY A 682 43.70 23.90 -58.93
N GLN A 683 44.46 24.83 -59.48
CA GLN A 683 45.23 24.60 -60.71
C GLN A 683 46.42 23.67 -60.42
N PRO A 684 46.63 22.61 -61.22
CA PRO A 684 47.73 21.67 -61.03
C PRO A 684 49.06 22.32 -61.43
N ILE A 685 50.02 22.28 -60.50
CA ILE A 685 51.36 22.84 -60.66
C ILE A 685 52.36 21.74 -60.99
N ARG A 686 52.30 20.62 -60.26
CA ARG A 686 53.26 19.53 -60.39
C ARG A 686 52.64 18.19 -60.02
N TRP A 687 53.03 17.13 -60.71
CA TRP A 687 52.73 15.75 -60.33
C TRP A 687 53.93 15.11 -59.62
N VAL A 688 53.65 14.30 -58.61
CA VAL A 688 54.63 13.56 -57.81
C VAL A 688 54.24 12.09 -57.84
N SER A 689 55.07 11.24 -58.46
CA SER A 689 54.93 9.78 -58.35
C SER A 689 55.46 9.33 -56.99
N ILE A 690 54.69 8.53 -56.26
CA ILE A 690 55.08 7.99 -54.95
C ILE A 690 55.55 6.55 -55.18
N GLU A 691 56.84 6.34 -55.40
CA GLU A 691 57.38 5.00 -55.65
C GLU A 691 57.89 4.32 -54.38
N HIS A 692 58.18 5.11 -53.34
CA HIS A 692 58.67 4.64 -52.04
C HIS A 692 57.84 5.19 -50.87
N ASN A 693 58.02 4.59 -49.69
CA ASN A 693 57.35 5.04 -48.46
C ASN A 693 57.68 6.49 -48.08
N THR A 694 58.82 7.00 -48.55
CA THR A 694 59.14 8.43 -48.49
C THR A 694 59.69 8.88 -49.84
N GLU A 695 59.10 9.93 -50.39
CA GLU A 695 59.47 10.45 -51.71
C GLU A 695 59.74 11.96 -51.60
N ALA A 696 60.84 12.43 -52.18
CA ALA A 696 61.21 13.84 -52.15
C ALA A 696 60.96 14.51 -53.51
N PHE A 697 60.44 15.74 -53.49
CA PHE A 697 60.25 16.55 -54.68
C PHE A 697 60.59 18.02 -54.44
N SER A 698 61.05 18.70 -55.50
CA SER A 698 61.48 20.10 -55.42
C SER A 698 60.33 21.08 -55.59
N VAL A 699 60.38 22.16 -54.80
CA VAL A 699 59.47 23.32 -54.86
C VAL A 699 60.21 24.66 -54.99
N ALA A 700 61.53 24.64 -55.20
CA ALA A 700 62.40 25.82 -55.26
C ALA A 700 61.91 26.91 -56.24
N GLY A 701 61.37 26.50 -57.41
CA GLY A 701 60.89 27.42 -58.44
C GLY A 701 59.49 28.00 -58.22
N LEU A 702 58.83 27.69 -57.09
CA LEU A 702 57.48 28.18 -56.79
C LEU A 702 57.53 29.48 -55.98
N PRO A 703 56.65 30.46 -56.26
CA PRO A 703 56.50 31.64 -55.41
C PRO A 703 56.19 31.26 -53.95
N PRO A 704 56.63 32.06 -52.95
CA PRO A 704 56.20 31.89 -51.57
C PRO A 704 54.67 31.90 -51.45
N GLY A 705 54.09 30.93 -50.76
CA GLY A 705 52.64 30.77 -50.71
C GLY A 705 52.15 29.42 -50.20
N LEU A 706 50.81 29.29 -50.14
CA LEU A 706 50.13 28.08 -49.70
C LEU A 706 49.76 27.19 -50.89
N TYR A 707 50.10 25.91 -50.76
CA TYR A 707 49.83 24.87 -51.75
C TYR A 707 49.15 23.66 -51.08
N LEU A 708 48.47 22.85 -51.87
CA LEU A 708 47.86 21.59 -51.44
C LEU A 708 48.41 20.44 -52.28
N LEU A 709 48.94 19.41 -51.64
CA LEU A 709 49.27 18.14 -52.29
C LEU A 709 48.07 17.20 -52.13
N LYS A 710 47.39 16.91 -53.24
CA LYS A 710 46.23 16.01 -53.28
C LYS A 710 46.67 14.61 -53.68
N LEU A 711 46.27 13.63 -52.88
CA LEU A 711 46.58 12.21 -53.05
C LEU A 711 45.44 11.47 -53.74
N GLN A 712 45.72 10.32 -54.34
CA GLN A 712 44.72 9.54 -55.08
C GLN A 712 43.59 8.99 -54.18
N ASN A 713 43.85 8.80 -52.88
CA ASN A 713 42.85 8.40 -51.89
C ASN A 713 41.89 9.54 -51.48
N GLY A 714 42.02 10.74 -52.07
CA GLY A 714 41.19 11.91 -51.79
C GLY A 714 41.70 12.80 -50.66
N GLU A 715 42.76 12.42 -49.95
CA GLU A 715 43.39 13.23 -48.92
C GLU A 715 44.13 14.43 -49.55
N ALA A 716 44.12 15.58 -48.87
CA ALA A 716 44.84 16.78 -49.29
C ALA A 716 45.68 17.33 -48.14
N ILE A 717 46.99 17.44 -48.35
CA ILE A 717 47.94 17.86 -47.33
C ILE A 717 48.45 19.26 -47.66
N ARG A 718 48.45 20.14 -46.65
CA ARG A 718 48.85 21.54 -46.78
C ARG A 718 50.37 21.67 -46.83
N LEU A 719 50.89 22.43 -47.79
CA LEU A 719 52.30 22.80 -47.92
C LEU A 719 52.47 24.32 -47.93
N ILE A 720 53.36 24.84 -47.09
CA ILE A 720 53.75 26.26 -47.06
C ILE A 720 55.13 26.39 -47.72
N LYS A 721 55.21 27.08 -48.86
CA LYS A 721 56.47 27.49 -49.48
C LYS A 721 56.88 28.85 -48.92
N GLN A 722 58.12 28.95 -48.44
CA GLN A 722 58.72 30.21 -47.99
C GLN A 722 59.44 30.96 -49.10
#